data_AF-A0A2A2JKF7-F1
#
_entry.id   AF-A0A2A2JKF7-F1
#
_cell.length_a   1.000
_cell.length_b   1.000
_cell.length_c   1.000
_cell.angle_alpha   90.00
_cell.angle_beta   90.00
_cell.angle_gamma   90.00
#
_symmetry.space_group_name_H-M   'P 1'
#
loop_
_entity.id
_entity.type
_entity.pdbx_description
1 polymer ?
#
loop_
_entity_poly.entity_id
_entity_poly.type
_entity_poly.pdbx_seq_one_letter_code
_entity_poly.pdbx_strand_id
1 'polypeptide(L)'
;MTSTSDFTATTSEGIRRSTDAPTSIFNGEPSRPVSYRVPSGRPHNQRVHLTKSTPAQGDDHLSAMLRDLRSELDIKKREEKILQAEISAILSQASVAPEQSRSVGLAVSRLNNNLLLVESSAKDFSSELTTIASLANNISEKVCILDEAKSRVVDCLQMVNDMTDLGTCSDGVDEAISKEEYELAAQYIHRFLTLDKAVFQFETSDQEIGDTMQHNYKVLSSAAQRLKGILEKKMDEALSTENVPQLHRFTKLFPLLNEHEAGLTRFASFVSKQIDAKGESNLKIMAAGGTDEKRRKILYADTLFHFFEGVADILDANLSVIESSYGGERLISFIAIIQKNVDDIACKVLDEFSTRRKFKQKKKMVRNWESTNSASGNQAEQIDPMELDSLLFELCQMNANAEMYWKFVRKKFAKHLNSIGKVDDEDGKEESAEETQKREERKKAMQHNLDLQLNRSVLGTKMQELSGDYILLEQFYMNVCIEKAIQSEQRDEDGSLTSSLIDDVIYLLRKCSKRALSCANADCVCAAMNNFAGLLHDPLLQHLQTVIKTGFPSSGFAAEALQTAQNAYNAIQHGKTDGGSEAQKDTFLTALNNSRTMMDMLAELKKSLEAEFSKFGSDERERTKLLHSLSQFDDFSRQLQNCTAHGVASLARTLFKSRLKTSCETYVDLPHSLTSEQLTQYEANEPFISNFNVAIDKLFAAFEPLLIKDNYETLLLCTCSECYKHFERVIGKCQFNRFGALQLDREVRQLNSYLSAVVGWKAREKGARLSQIVSLLNVETLDEAVDVWQSSSSSRLISPSEAISILQLRSDLPHNLIANLKLYNEELTISRLPTNALLANFRFTIDSDGDKLGPDYHLFPRLVAEMIKSHDIAELELAFAQGRWRLDEWGLQTQPAIPTGAHLIAWINGKNESAIDAEWTNLVDSLNGIFCSSISSISKHLTASPKQTLKMNGVKKENGKMMQVRYGAVPEESLCTENLTPWRKLLPCKSDGLISLLNPYSIYATTYSTMGLNVIRLCQEIDFSPSPKSIHGEGHHSYAIFDLKDKDLDLRKVEFTYKNVDASRREPAIGIFTVQGGVDQQSGTLKASFSAISI
;
A
#
# COMPACT_ATOMS: atom_id res chain seq x y z
N MET A 1 -58.02 -59.85 -1.54
CA MET A 1 -59.50 -59.80 -1.43
C MET A 1 -59.88 -58.34 -1.39
N THR A 2 -60.17 -57.78 -2.57
CA THR A 2 -61.53 -57.34 -2.98
C THR A 2 -61.97 -56.15 -2.13
N SER A 3 -61.83 -54.93 -2.67
CA SER A 3 -62.87 -54.24 -3.48
C SER A 3 -63.54 -53.20 -2.57
N THR A 4 -63.98 -52.01 -2.99
CA THR A 4 -64.55 -51.59 -4.27
C THR A 4 -64.81 -50.07 -4.20
N SER A 5 -64.84 -49.44 -5.39
CA SER A 5 -65.80 -48.41 -5.85
C SER A 5 -65.74 -46.99 -5.25
N ASP A 6 -65.82 -45.88 -5.98
CA ASP A 6 -65.98 -45.68 -7.43
C ASP A 6 -66.07 -44.19 -7.81
N PHE A 7 -65.87 -43.93 -9.12
CA PHE A 7 -66.35 -42.82 -9.97
C PHE A 7 -65.62 -41.47 -9.97
N THR A 8 -65.27 -40.85 -11.10
CA THR A 8 -65.29 -41.08 -12.58
C THR A 8 -64.79 -39.75 -13.19
N ALA A 9 -64.21 -39.60 -14.38
CA ALA A 9 -63.66 -40.45 -15.43
C ALA A 9 -63.10 -39.47 -16.52
N THR A 10 -61.85 -39.64 -16.98
CA THR A 10 -61.43 -40.27 -18.28
C THR A 10 -61.42 -39.28 -19.45
N THR A 11 -60.48 -39.30 -20.41
CA THR A 11 -59.64 -40.36 -21.04
C THR A 11 -58.64 -39.60 -21.97
N SER A 12 -57.54 -40.08 -22.56
CA SER A 12 -56.58 -41.20 -22.42
C SER A 12 -55.73 -41.19 -23.71
N GLU A 13 -54.45 -41.61 -23.61
CA GLU A 13 -53.63 -42.33 -24.63
C GLU A 13 -53.30 -41.61 -25.97
N GLY A 14 -52.18 -41.83 -26.67
CA GLY A 14 -51.17 -42.88 -26.64
C GLY A 14 -50.96 -43.45 -28.05
N ILE A 15 -49.78 -43.20 -28.65
CA ILE A 15 -48.97 -44.15 -29.47
C ILE A 15 -49.50 -44.63 -30.87
N ARG A 16 -48.53 -44.75 -31.81
CA ARG A 16 -48.43 -45.57 -33.06
C ARG A 16 -48.77 -44.94 -34.44
N ARG A 17 -47.66 -44.78 -35.20
CA ARG A 17 -47.31 -45.33 -36.54
C ARG A 17 -48.33 -45.40 -37.69
N SER A 18 -47.75 -45.25 -38.89
CA SER A 18 -48.13 -45.83 -40.20
C SER A 18 -49.40 -45.27 -40.85
N THR A 19 -49.27 -44.36 -41.82
CA THR A 19 -49.19 -44.62 -43.27
C THR A 19 -50.44 -45.29 -43.83
N ASP A 20 -51.34 -44.47 -44.38
CA ASP A 20 -52.00 -44.75 -45.66
C ASP A 20 -52.54 -43.44 -46.27
N ALA A 21 -52.40 -43.37 -47.59
CA ALA A 21 -52.47 -42.23 -48.49
C ALA A 21 -53.93 -41.84 -48.88
N PRO A 22 -54.24 -40.95 -49.86
CA PRO A 22 -53.38 -40.18 -50.80
C PRO A 22 -53.86 -38.72 -51.11
N THR A 23 -53.25 -38.09 -52.13
CA THR A 23 -53.54 -36.79 -52.81
C THR A 23 -52.92 -35.54 -52.16
N SER A 24 -51.62 -35.19 -52.29
CA SER A 24 -50.60 -35.21 -53.36
C SER A 24 -50.80 -34.18 -54.48
N ILE A 25 -49.84 -33.37 -54.94
CA ILE A 25 -48.43 -32.99 -54.65
C ILE A 25 -48.20 -31.77 -55.58
N PHE A 26 -47.23 -30.89 -55.29
CA PHE A 26 -46.35 -30.09 -56.20
C PHE A 26 -46.17 -28.66 -55.63
N ASN A 27 -45.08 -28.37 -54.91
CA ASN A 27 -43.67 -28.15 -55.35
C ASN A 27 -43.51 -26.84 -56.12
N GLY A 28 -42.51 -26.00 -55.88
CA GLY A 28 -41.32 -26.12 -55.03
C GLY A 28 -40.53 -24.80 -55.08
N GLU A 29 -39.38 -24.80 -54.40
CA GLU A 29 -38.28 -23.81 -54.46
C GLU A 29 -37.85 -23.50 -55.93
N PRO A 30 -36.82 -22.66 -56.26
CA PRO A 30 -35.76 -22.05 -55.42
C PRO A 30 -35.26 -20.64 -55.88
N SER A 31 -34.13 -20.20 -55.31
CA SER A 31 -33.00 -19.51 -55.97
C SER A 31 -33.08 -18.03 -56.41
N ARG A 32 -32.00 -17.29 -56.06
CA ARG A 32 -31.14 -16.35 -56.85
C ARG A 32 -31.37 -16.33 -58.40
N PRO A 33 -30.76 -15.43 -59.22
CA PRO A 33 -30.22 -14.06 -59.08
C PRO A 33 -30.53 -13.12 -60.32
N VAL A 34 -29.95 -11.90 -60.34
CA VAL A 34 -29.36 -11.16 -61.51
C VAL A 34 -30.24 -10.68 -62.72
N SER A 35 -29.90 -9.47 -63.20
CA SER A 35 -29.82 -9.01 -64.61
C SER A 35 -31.02 -8.31 -65.32
N TYR A 36 -30.81 -6.99 -65.54
CA TYR A 36 -30.71 -6.29 -66.83
C TYR A 36 -31.81 -6.34 -67.91
N ARG A 37 -31.94 -5.17 -68.56
CA ARG A 37 -32.40 -4.85 -69.93
C ARG A 37 -33.88 -4.54 -70.17
N VAL A 38 -34.09 -3.27 -70.55
CA VAL A 38 -35.09 -2.76 -71.50
C VAL A 38 -34.93 -3.49 -72.86
N PRO A 39 -36.01 -3.93 -73.55
CA PRO A 39 -36.47 -3.17 -74.73
C PRO A 39 -37.96 -3.29 -75.18
N SER A 40 -38.41 -2.20 -75.81
CA SER A 40 -39.32 -2.07 -76.99
C SER A 40 -40.79 -2.54 -76.98
N GLY A 41 -41.71 -1.56 -77.09
CA GLY A 41 -42.40 -1.30 -78.37
C GLY A 41 -43.95 -1.28 -78.45
N ARG A 42 -44.53 -0.05 -78.49
CA ARG A 42 -45.62 0.47 -79.39
C ARG A 42 -47.06 -0.15 -79.35
N PRO A 43 -48.10 0.48 -79.97
CA PRO A 43 -48.41 1.91 -80.22
C PRO A 43 -49.92 2.31 -80.07
N HIS A 44 -50.19 3.62 -80.30
CA HIS A 44 -51.39 4.25 -80.95
C HIS A 44 -52.67 4.50 -80.10
N ASN A 45 -53.47 5.58 -80.23
CA ASN A 45 -53.44 6.82 -81.06
C ASN A 45 -54.54 7.83 -80.60
N GLN A 46 -54.47 9.06 -81.17
CA GLN A 46 -55.46 10.16 -81.29
C GLN A 46 -55.62 11.17 -80.12
N ARG A 47 -55.93 12.47 -80.28
CA ARG A 47 -55.78 13.58 -81.29
C ARG A 47 -56.51 14.79 -80.62
N VAL A 48 -56.01 16.04 -80.64
CA VAL A 48 -56.62 17.24 -81.31
C VAL A 48 -56.06 18.57 -80.70
N HIS A 49 -55.49 19.43 -81.59
CA HIS A 49 -55.51 20.93 -81.78
C HIS A 49 -55.64 21.95 -80.60
N LEU A 50 -55.19 23.23 -80.63
CA LEU A 50 -54.31 24.13 -81.41
C LEU A 50 -54.31 25.54 -80.72
N THR A 51 -53.32 26.39 -81.06
CA THR A 51 -53.31 27.89 -81.13
C THR A 51 -52.47 28.73 -80.14
N LYS A 52 -52.02 29.88 -80.68
CA LYS A 52 -50.87 30.76 -80.38
C LYS A 52 -51.22 31.95 -79.45
N SER A 53 -50.22 32.54 -78.77
CA SER A 53 -49.70 33.94 -78.95
C SER A 53 -49.02 34.54 -77.69
N THR A 54 -47.96 35.32 -77.95
CA THR A 54 -46.98 36.16 -77.20
C THR A 54 -47.56 37.31 -76.32
N PRO A 55 -46.80 38.21 -75.60
CA PRO A 55 -45.34 38.34 -75.28
C PRO A 55 -44.95 38.85 -73.83
N ALA A 56 -43.63 38.93 -73.56
CA ALA A 56 -42.84 39.99 -72.87
C ALA A 56 -42.76 40.16 -71.31
N GLN A 57 -41.51 40.51 -70.92
CA GLN A 57 -41.00 41.17 -69.69
C GLN A 57 -40.46 40.28 -68.54
N GLY A 58 -39.15 39.99 -68.59
CA GLY A 58 -38.36 39.43 -67.47
C GLY A 58 -36.84 39.21 -67.74
N ASP A 59 -36.29 39.69 -68.86
CA ASP A 59 -34.99 39.23 -69.41
C ASP A 59 -33.70 39.87 -68.83
N ASP A 60 -33.78 40.88 -67.97
CA ASP A 60 -32.56 41.49 -67.39
C ASP A 60 -32.03 40.77 -66.14
N HIS A 61 -32.86 40.01 -65.40
CA HIS A 61 -32.42 39.27 -64.21
C HIS A 61 -31.82 37.90 -64.56
N LEU A 62 -32.31 37.27 -65.63
CA LEU A 62 -31.80 35.98 -66.13
C LEU A 62 -30.45 36.16 -66.84
N SER A 63 -30.25 37.29 -67.55
CA SER A 63 -29.01 37.58 -68.27
C SER A 63 -27.84 37.94 -67.33
N ALA A 64 -28.11 38.59 -66.19
CA ALA A 64 -27.13 38.82 -65.13
C ALA A 64 -26.71 37.50 -64.44
N MET A 65 -27.69 36.66 -64.06
CA MET A 65 -27.43 35.37 -63.42
C MET A 65 -26.69 34.39 -64.36
N LEU A 66 -26.98 34.44 -65.66
CA LEU A 66 -26.22 33.69 -66.68
C LEU A 66 -24.78 34.19 -66.85
N ARG A 67 -24.51 35.48 -66.58
CA ARG A 67 -23.16 36.04 -66.65
C ARG A 67 -22.33 35.60 -65.43
N ASP A 68 -22.93 35.59 -64.24
CA ASP A 68 -22.29 35.10 -63.02
C ASP A 68 -22.04 33.59 -63.08
N LEU A 69 -23.03 32.79 -63.50
CA LEU A 69 -22.87 31.34 -63.69
C LEU A 69 -21.82 30.99 -64.76
N ARG A 70 -21.68 31.80 -65.82
CA ARG A 70 -20.60 31.61 -66.81
C ARG A 70 -19.23 31.95 -66.22
N SER A 71 -19.14 32.99 -65.39
CA SER A 71 -17.89 33.33 -64.69
C SER A 71 -17.47 32.25 -63.69
N GLU A 72 -18.44 31.68 -62.97
CA GLU A 72 -18.24 30.61 -62.00
C GLU A 72 -17.87 29.29 -62.69
N LEU A 73 -18.50 29.00 -63.84
CA LEU A 73 -18.12 27.89 -64.72
C LEU A 73 -16.69 28.03 -65.25
N ASP A 74 -16.26 29.25 -65.63
CA ASP A 74 -14.90 29.48 -66.11
C ASP A 74 -13.84 29.41 -65.00
N ILE A 75 -14.20 29.76 -63.75
CA ILE A 75 -13.36 29.53 -62.57
C ILE A 75 -13.25 28.03 -62.31
N LYS A 76 -14.37 27.30 -62.32
CA LYS A 76 -14.39 25.84 -62.13
C LYS A 76 -13.67 25.08 -63.24
N LYS A 77 -13.73 25.53 -64.50
CA LYS A 77 -12.93 24.98 -65.60
C LYS A 77 -11.43 25.26 -65.46
N ARG A 78 -11.04 26.38 -64.85
CA ARG A 78 -9.63 26.67 -64.52
C ARG A 78 -9.15 25.80 -63.37
N GLU A 79 -9.94 25.62 -62.32
CA GLU A 79 -9.67 24.67 -61.24
C GLU A 79 -9.57 23.23 -61.77
N GLU A 80 -10.47 22.82 -62.67
CA GLU A 80 -10.43 21.50 -63.31
C GLU A 80 -9.17 21.32 -64.16
N LYS A 81 -8.73 22.36 -64.91
CA LYS A 81 -7.46 22.31 -65.65
C LYS A 81 -6.24 22.24 -64.75
N ILE A 82 -6.25 22.93 -63.60
CA ILE A 82 -5.16 22.88 -62.62
C ILE A 82 -5.12 21.51 -61.95
N LEU A 83 -6.27 20.97 -61.54
CA LEU A 83 -6.40 19.62 -61.00
C LEU A 83 -6.02 18.56 -62.05
N GLN A 84 -6.39 18.72 -63.32
CA GLN A 84 -5.93 17.83 -64.39
C GLN A 84 -4.42 17.92 -64.60
N ALA A 85 -3.81 19.11 -64.45
CA ALA A 85 -2.37 19.27 -64.52
C ALA A 85 -1.66 18.62 -63.32
N GLU A 86 -2.17 18.78 -62.09
CA GLU A 86 -1.65 18.11 -60.88
C GLU A 86 -1.83 16.59 -60.96
N ILE A 87 -2.99 16.10 -61.41
CA ILE A 87 -3.23 14.68 -61.64
C ILE A 87 -2.31 14.14 -62.73
N SER A 88 -2.03 14.90 -63.79
CA SER A 88 -1.06 14.52 -64.83
C SER A 88 0.39 14.53 -64.32
N ALA A 89 0.73 15.42 -63.39
CA ALA A 89 2.03 15.46 -62.73
C ALA A 89 2.21 14.26 -61.78
N ILE A 90 1.18 13.91 -61.01
CA ILE A 90 1.14 12.72 -60.15
C ILE A 90 1.17 11.43 -60.98
N LEU A 91 0.40 11.37 -62.08
CA LEU A 91 0.42 10.23 -63.00
C LEU A 91 1.74 10.11 -63.76
N SER A 92 2.43 11.21 -64.07
CA SER A 92 3.77 11.15 -64.69
C SER A 92 4.84 10.69 -63.71
N GLN A 93 4.78 11.11 -62.43
CA GLN A 93 5.58 10.54 -61.34
C GLN A 93 5.24 9.06 -61.05
N ALA A 94 3.99 8.64 -61.24
CA ALA A 94 3.58 7.24 -61.13
C ALA A 94 3.86 6.40 -62.39
N SER A 95 4.12 7.02 -63.55
CA SER A 95 4.37 6.34 -64.83
C SER A 95 5.83 5.90 -65.04
N VAL A 96 6.74 6.25 -64.13
CA VAL A 96 8.09 5.69 -64.09
C VAL A 96 8.12 4.48 -63.15
N ALA A 97 7.44 3.39 -63.52
CA ALA A 97 7.80 2.03 -63.07
C ALA A 97 7.12 0.92 -63.90
N PRO A 98 7.36 0.79 -65.23
CA PRO A 98 6.81 -0.32 -66.01
C PRO A 98 7.32 -1.71 -65.58
N GLU A 99 8.39 -1.79 -64.78
CA GLU A 99 8.99 -3.06 -64.35
C GLU A 99 8.46 -3.59 -63.00
N GLN A 100 7.95 -2.74 -62.10
CA GLN A 100 7.44 -3.18 -60.79
C GLN A 100 5.97 -3.66 -60.82
N SER A 101 5.14 -3.18 -61.76
CA SER A 101 3.76 -3.70 -61.91
C SER A 101 3.70 -5.11 -62.52
N ARG A 102 4.68 -5.50 -63.36
CA ARG A 102 4.72 -6.86 -63.93
C ARG A 102 5.15 -7.91 -62.90
N SER A 103 6.08 -7.57 -61.99
CA SER A 103 6.52 -8.47 -60.93
C SER A 103 5.44 -8.68 -59.86
N VAL A 104 4.71 -7.63 -59.49
CA VAL A 104 3.57 -7.73 -58.56
C VAL A 104 2.40 -8.48 -59.21
N GLY A 105 2.06 -8.21 -60.48
CA GLY A 105 1.00 -8.96 -61.18
C GLY A 105 1.31 -10.45 -61.34
N LEU A 106 2.56 -10.81 -61.65
CA LEU A 106 3.01 -12.21 -61.68
C LEU A 106 3.03 -12.84 -60.27
N ALA A 107 3.43 -12.09 -59.24
CA ALA A 107 3.41 -12.57 -57.86
C ALA A 107 1.97 -12.79 -57.36
N VAL A 108 1.04 -11.88 -57.65
CA VAL A 108 -0.38 -12.01 -57.30
C VAL A 108 -1.03 -13.15 -58.06
N SER A 109 -0.72 -13.33 -59.36
CA SER A 109 -1.27 -14.46 -60.12
C SER A 109 -0.67 -15.80 -59.70
N ARG A 110 0.61 -15.86 -59.30
CA ARG A 110 1.22 -17.04 -58.67
C ARG A 110 0.61 -17.32 -57.30
N LEU A 111 0.39 -16.29 -56.49
CA LEU A 111 -0.24 -16.42 -55.18
C LEU A 111 -1.67 -16.92 -55.33
N ASN A 112 -2.43 -16.41 -56.30
CA ASN A 112 -3.81 -16.82 -56.53
C ASN A 112 -3.89 -18.26 -57.08
N ASN A 113 -2.98 -18.67 -57.96
CA ASN A 113 -2.89 -20.06 -58.41
C ASN A 113 -2.44 -21.00 -57.28
N ASN A 114 -1.50 -20.58 -56.43
CA ASN A 114 -1.13 -21.34 -55.23
C ASN A 114 -2.29 -21.39 -54.22
N LEU A 115 -3.08 -20.31 -54.09
CA LEU A 115 -4.25 -20.26 -53.21
C LEU A 115 -5.35 -21.19 -53.72
N LEU A 116 -5.57 -21.26 -55.04
CA LEU A 116 -6.50 -22.20 -55.66
C LEU A 116 -6.03 -23.66 -55.51
N LEU A 117 -4.72 -23.92 -55.62
CA LEU A 117 -4.15 -25.25 -55.40
C LEU A 117 -4.19 -25.64 -53.92
N VAL A 118 -4.01 -24.69 -53.01
CA VAL A 118 -4.21 -24.88 -51.57
C VAL A 118 -5.68 -25.06 -51.26
N GLU A 119 -6.60 -24.36 -51.93
CA GLU A 119 -8.05 -24.52 -51.75
C GLU A 119 -8.51 -25.89 -52.27
N SER A 120 -8.01 -26.35 -53.42
CA SER A 120 -8.30 -27.69 -53.91
C SER A 120 -7.67 -28.74 -53.00
N SER A 121 -6.41 -28.59 -52.60
CA SER A 121 -5.76 -29.51 -51.66
C SER A 121 -6.42 -29.50 -50.29
N ALA A 122 -6.95 -28.37 -49.83
CA ALA A 122 -7.68 -28.26 -48.57
C ALA A 122 -9.08 -28.87 -48.68
N LYS A 123 -9.73 -28.80 -49.84
CA LYS A 123 -10.99 -29.52 -50.10
C LYS A 123 -10.77 -31.03 -50.22
N ASP A 124 -9.73 -31.45 -50.93
CA ASP A 124 -9.34 -32.85 -51.06
C ASP A 124 -8.95 -33.41 -49.69
N PHE A 125 -8.10 -32.70 -48.94
CA PHE A 125 -7.74 -33.04 -47.58
C PHE A 125 -8.95 -33.00 -46.64
N SER A 126 -9.82 -32.00 -46.73
CA SER A 126 -11.06 -31.97 -45.94
C SER A 126 -11.93 -33.17 -46.27
N SER A 127 -12.01 -33.58 -47.54
CA SER A 127 -12.78 -34.75 -47.97
C SER A 127 -12.17 -36.03 -47.42
N GLU A 128 -10.85 -36.20 -47.52
CA GLU A 128 -10.10 -37.30 -46.92
C GLU A 128 -10.28 -37.31 -45.40
N LEU A 129 -10.21 -36.15 -44.74
CA LEU A 129 -10.38 -36.00 -43.30
C LEU A 129 -11.81 -36.31 -42.88
N THR A 130 -12.84 -35.98 -43.67
CA THR A 130 -14.20 -36.50 -43.44
C THR A 130 -14.30 -38.01 -43.65
N THR A 131 -13.61 -38.58 -44.65
CA THR A 131 -13.59 -40.04 -44.81
C THR A 131 -12.87 -40.73 -43.65
N ILE A 132 -11.73 -40.19 -43.20
CA ILE A 132 -10.97 -40.66 -42.04
C ILE A 132 -11.79 -40.45 -40.77
N ALA A 133 -12.49 -39.33 -40.60
CA ALA A 133 -13.38 -39.10 -39.47
C ALA A 133 -14.56 -40.08 -39.48
N SER A 134 -15.12 -40.40 -40.65
CA SER A 134 -16.20 -41.39 -40.77
C SER A 134 -15.70 -42.82 -40.52
N LEU A 135 -14.47 -43.14 -40.94
CA LEU A 135 -13.82 -44.42 -40.70
C LEU A 135 -13.42 -44.55 -39.23
N ALA A 136 -12.85 -43.50 -38.65
CA ALA A 136 -12.53 -43.39 -37.23
C ALA A 136 -13.79 -43.48 -36.38
N ASN A 137 -14.89 -42.80 -36.74
CA ASN A 137 -16.17 -42.98 -36.05
C ASN A 137 -16.70 -44.40 -36.19
N ASN A 138 -16.62 -45.04 -37.36
CA ASN A 138 -17.01 -46.45 -37.52
C ASN A 138 -16.13 -47.42 -36.72
N ILE A 139 -14.82 -47.16 -36.65
CA ILE A 139 -13.88 -47.96 -35.87
C ILE A 139 -14.12 -47.71 -34.38
N SER A 140 -14.25 -46.46 -33.94
CA SER A 140 -14.57 -46.08 -32.57
C SER A 140 -15.93 -46.59 -32.12
N GLU A 141 -16.95 -46.62 -32.99
CA GLU A 141 -18.25 -47.23 -32.68
C GLU A 141 -18.12 -48.74 -32.54
N LYS A 142 -17.39 -49.42 -33.44
CA LYS A 142 -17.11 -50.86 -33.31
C LYS A 142 -16.23 -51.20 -32.11
N VAL A 143 -15.26 -50.36 -31.77
CA VAL A 143 -14.39 -50.50 -30.61
C VAL A 143 -15.17 -50.18 -29.34
N CYS A 144 -16.07 -49.20 -29.34
CA CYS A 144 -16.95 -48.91 -28.21
C CYS A 144 -17.94 -50.06 -27.97
N ILE A 145 -18.52 -50.65 -29.02
CA ILE A 145 -19.35 -51.86 -28.91
C ILE A 145 -18.52 -53.04 -28.40
N LEU A 146 -17.27 -53.20 -28.86
CA LEU A 146 -16.37 -54.25 -28.40
C LEU A 146 -15.92 -54.04 -26.94
N ASP A 147 -15.63 -52.81 -26.55
CA ASP A 147 -15.25 -52.42 -25.19
C ASP A 147 -16.44 -52.52 -24.24
N GLU A 148 -17.64 -52.18 -24.69
CA GLU A 148 -18.87 -52.38 -23.93
C GLU A 148 -19.16 -53.88 -23.77
N ALA A 149 -18.96 -54.69 -24.82
CA ALA A 149 -19.06 -56.15 -24.73
C ALA A 149 -17.97 -56.73 -23.82
N LYS A 150 -16.73 -56.24 -23.91
CA LYS A 150 -15.61 -56.65 -23.05
C LYS A 150 -15.84 -56.24 -21.61
N SER A 151 -16.32 -55.03 -21.35
CA SER A 151 -16.73 -54.56 -20.03
C SER A 151 -17.79 -55.48 -19.47
N ARG A 152 -18.87 -55.74 -20.21
CA ARG A 152 -19.93 -56.67 -19.79
C ARG A 152 -19.41 -58.09 -19.51
N VAL A 153 -18.44 -58.58 -20.28
CA VAL A 153 -17.81 -59.89 -20.05
C VAL A 153 -16.93 -59.88 -18.80
N VAL A 154 -16.15 -58.82 -18.59
CA VAL A 154 -15.34 -58.63 -17.38
C VAL A 154 -16.24 -58.49 -16.14
N ASP A 155 -17.33 -57.73 -16.24
CA ASP A 155 -18.34 -57.55 -15.20
C ASP A 155 -19.03 -58.88 -14.87
N CYS A 156 -19.40 -59.68 -15.89
CA CYS A 156 -19.93 -61.03 -15.68
C CYS A 156 -18.92 -61.99 -15.04
N LEU A 157 -17.64 -61.94 -15.45
CA LEU A 157 -16.59 -62.76 -14.86
C LEU A 157 -16.34 -62.37 -13.39
N GLN A 158 -16.33 -61.07 -13.09
CA GLN A 158 -16.24 -60.57 -11.73
C GLN A 158 -17.43 -61.04 -10.90
N MET A 159 -18.65 -60.94 -11.44
CA MET A 159 -19.86 -61.41 -10.78
C MET A 159 -19.85 -62.91 -10.49
N VAL A 160 -19.33 -63.74 -11.40
CA VAL A 160 -19.18 -65.19 -11.19
C VAL A 160 -18.14 -65.51 -10.11
N ASN A 161 -17.03 -64.77 -10.08
CA ASN A 161 -16.04 -64.89 -9.01
C ASN A 161 -16.63 -64.46 -7.66
N ASP A 162 -17.36 -63.34 -7.63
CA ASP A 162 -18.05 -62.82 -6.44
C ASP A 162 -19.12 -63.80 -5.93
N MET A 163 -19.85 -64.48 -6.82
CA MET A 163 -20.81 -65.54 -6.47
C MET A 163 -20.13 -66.79 -5.90
N THR A 164 -18.99 -67.18 -6.46
CA THR A 164 -18.19 -68.31 -5.97
C THR A 164 -17.61 -67.99 -4.58
N ASP A 165 -17.12 -66.77 -4.40
CA ASP A 165 -16.61 -66.25 -3.14
C ASP A 165 -17.71 -66.18 -2.07
N LEU A 166 -18.93 -65.76 -2.43
CA LEU A 166 -20.07 -65.73 -1.53
C LEU A 166 -20.43 -67.11 -0.99
N GLY A 167 -20.39 -68.15 -1.84
CA GLY A 167 -20.60 -69.54 -1.44
C GLY A 167 -19.54 -70.02 -0.46
N THR A 168 -18.26 -69.82 -0.78
CA THR A 168 -17.14 -70.22 0.11
C THR A 168 -17.13 -69.49 1.45
N CYS A 169 -17.52 -68.21 1.47
CA CYS A 169 -17.65 -67.44 2.71
C CYS A 169 -18.83 -67.95 3.55
N SER A 170 -19.99 -68.24 2.93
CA SER A 170 -21.17 -68.74 3.65
C SER A 170 -20.90 -70.09 4.31
N ASP A 171 -20.25 -71.01 3.58
CA ASP A 171 -19.94 -72.35 4.08
C ASP A 171 -18.84 -72.34 5.17
N GLY A 172 -17.83 -71.47 5.02
CA GLY A 172 -16.67 -71.42 5.93
C GLY A 172 -16.87 -70.60 7.22
N VAL A 173 -17.75 -69.59 7.22
CA VAL A 173 -17.91 -68.66 8.37
C VAL A 173 -18.49 -69.36 9.60
N ASP A 174 -19.52 -70.18 9.44
CA ASP A 174 -20.15 -70.84 10.59
C ASP A 174 -19.21 -71.90 11.21
N GLU A 175 -18.42 -72.59 10.38
CA GLU A 175 -17.40 -73.51 10.85
C GLU A 175 -16.29 -72.78 11.62
N ALA A 176 -15.80 -71.65 11.10
CA ALA A 176 -14.76 -70.84 11.76
C ALA A 176 -15.22 -70.23 13.09
N ILE A 177 -16.47 -69.75 13.18
CA ILE A 177 -17.04 -69.23 14.44
C ILE A 177 -17.17 -70.35 15.47
N SER A 178 -17.56 -71.56 15.06
CA SER A 178 -17.71 -72.71 15.96
C SER A 178 -16.38 -73.24 16.52
N LYS A 179 -15.28 -73.07 15.77
CA LYS A 179 -13.91 -73.46 16.16
C LYS A 179 -13.16 -72.37 16.95
N GLU A 180 -13.80 -71.24 17.25
CA GLU A 180 -13.20 -70.05 17.89
C GLU A 180 -12.05 -69.39 17.09
N GLU A 181 -11.98 -69.64 15.78
CA GLU A 181 -11.00 -69.03 14.86
C GLU A 181 -11.51 -67.66 14.37
N TYR A 182 -11.56 -66.68 15.29
CA TYR A 182 -12.17 -65.37 15.02
C TYR A 182 -11.47 -64.55 13.93
N GLU A 183 -10.16 -64.72 13.72
CA GLU A 183 -9.45 -64.08 12.59
C GLU A 183 -9.99 -64.56 11.24
N LEU A 184 -10.13 -65.89 11.09
CA LEU A 184 -10.55 -66.52 9.85
C LEU A 184 -12.01 -66.16 9.55
N ALA A 185 -12.85 -66.19 10.59
CA ALA A 185 -14.24 -65.72 10.49
C ALA A 185 -14.34 -64.24 10.10
N ALA A 186 -13.51 -63.37 10.67
CA ALA A 186 -13.47 -61.95 10.32
C ALA A 186 -12.96 -61.72 8.89
N GLN A 187 -12.02 -62.53 8.39
CA GLN A 187 -11.56 -62.46 6.98
C GLN A 187 -12.67 -62.85 5.99
N TYR A 188 -13.43 -63.91 6.26
CA TYR A 188 -14.56 -64.29 5.42
C TYR A 188 -15.67 -63.24 5.44
N ILE A 189 -15.97 -62.64 6.60
CA ILE A 189 -16.95 -61.55 6.69
C ILE A 189 -16.41 -60.28 6.01
N HIS A 190 -15.12 -59.97 6.14
CA HIS A 190 -14.50 -58.84 5.46
C HIS A 190 -14.63 -58.99 3.94
N ARG A 191 -14.29 -60.17 3.40
CA ARG A 191 -14.45 -60.50 1.98
C ARG A 191 -15.91 -60.32 1.54
N PHE A 192 -16.86 -60.81 2.32
CA PHE A 192 -18.29 -60.59 2.09
C PHE A 192 -18.68 -59.10 2.07
N LEU A 193 -18.18 -58.28 3.00
CA LEU A 193 -18.50 -56.86 3.09
C LEU A 193 -17.84 -56.01 1.99
N THR A 194 -16.78 -56.52 1.36
CA THR A 194 -16.12 -55.89 0.20
C THR A 194 -16.75 -56.27 -1.14
N LEU A 195 -17.70 -57.22 -1.18
CA LEU A 195 -18.44 -57.57 -2.41
C LEU A 195 -19.38 -56.43 -2.81
N ASP A 196 -19.52 -56.21 -4.12
CA ASP A 196 -20.34 -55.13 -4.66
C ASP A 196 -21.83 -55.34 -4.33
N LYS A 197 -22.51 -54.28 -3.88
CA LYS A 197 -23.94 -54.32 -3.56
C LYS A 197 -24.80 -54.64 -4.79
N ALA A 198 -24.29 -54.37 -5.99
CA ALA A 198 -24.95 -54.70 -7.25
C ALA A 198 -25.13 -56.21 -7.46
N VAL A 199 -24.24 -57.04 -6.89
CA VAL A 199 -24.32 -58.50 -6.94
C VAL A 199 -25.63 -58.98 -6.31
N PHE A 200 -26.09 -58.34 -5.23
CA PHE A 200 -27.33 -58.69 -4.52
C PHE A 200 -28.62 -58.09 -5.10
N GLN A 201 -28.52 -57.22 -6.11
CA GLN A 201 -29.67 -56.62 -6.80
C GLN A 201 -30.01 -57.32 -8.12
N PHE A 202 -29.32 -58.43 -8.42
CA PHE A 202 -29.54 -59.20 -9.64
C PHE A 202 -30.90 -59.94 -9.56
N GLU A 203 -31.92 -59.40 -10.24
CA GLU A 203 -33.18 -60.11 -10.47
C GLU A 203 -32.99 -61.10 -11.63
N THR A 204 -32.57 -62.33 -11.33
CA THR A 204 -32.57 -63.44 -12.29
C THR A 204 -33.99 -63.98 -12.48
N SER A 205 -34.32 -64.41 -13.70
CA SER A 205 -35.60 -65.08 -14.01
C SER A 205 -35.72 -66.50 -13.43
N ASP A 206 -34.63 -67.06 -12.89
CA ASP A 206 -34.58 -68.35 -12.20
C ASP A 206 -34.72 -68.19 -10.67
N GLN A 207 -35.83 -68.69 -10.12
CA GLN A 207 -36.17 -68.58 -8.69
C GLN A 207 -35.16 -69.30 -7.77
N GLU A 208 -34.58 -70.43 -8.19
CA GLU A 208 -33.67 -71.24 -7.35
C GLU A 208 -32.32 -70.56 -7.06
N ILE A 209 -31.79 -69.80 -8.03
CA ILE A 209 -30.50 -69.11 -7.90
C ILE A 209 -30.66 -67.84 -7.05
N GLY A 210 -31.77 -67.10 -7.24
CA GLY A 210 -32.12 -65.94 -6.44
C GLY A 210 -32.35 -66.26 -4.95
N ASP A 211 -33.02 -67.39 -4.66
CA ASP A 211 -33.28 -67.83 -3.28
C ASP A 211 -31.99 -68.26 -2.55
N THR A 212 -31.07 -68.94 -3.24
CA THR A 212 -29.77 -69.34 -2.69
C THR A 212 -28.90 -68.13 -2.35
N MET A 213 -28.95 -67.09 -3.18
CA MET A 213 -28.21 -65.85 -2.97
C MET A 213 -28.73 -65.04 -1.77
N GLN A 214 -30.06 -64.90 -1.65
CA GLN A 214 -30.68 -64.28 -0.48
C GLN A 214 -30.45 -65.08 0.80
N HIS A 215 -30.37 -66.42 0.70
CA HIS A 215 -30.02 -67.29 1.82
C HIS A 215 -28.59 -67.04 2.30
N ASN A 216 -27.60 -67.09 1.40
CA ASN A 216 -26.18 -66.84 1.74
C ASN A 216 -25.97 -65.44 2.33
N TYR A 217 -26.67 -64.42 1.81
CA TYR A 217 -26.66 -63.07 2.37
C TYR A 217 -27.22 -63.02 3.81
N LYS A 218 -28.35 -63.69 4.06
CA LYS A 218 -28.95 -63.76 5.41
C LYS A 218 -28.06 -64.52 6.38
N VAL A 219 -27.45 -65.63 5.96
CA VAL A 219 -26.51 -66.42 6.77
C VAL A 219 -25.30 -65.57 7.14
N LEU A 220 -24.62 -64.95 6.17
CA LEU A 220 -23.45 -64.10 6.39
C LEU A 220 -23.77 -62.84 7.23
N SER A 221 -24.92 -62.21 7.01
CA SER A 221 -25.37 -61.06 7.81
C SER A 221 -25.65 -61.47 9.27
N SER A 222 -26.30 -62.61 9.49
CA SER A 222 -26.55 -63.16 10.82
C SER A 222 -25.25 -63.59 11.53
N ALA A 223 -24.29 -64.12 10.78
CA ALA A 223 -22.98 -64.51 11.29
C ALA A 223 -22.11 -63.29 11.65
N ALA A 224 -22.16 -62.22 10.85
CA ALA A 224 -21.51 -60.95 11.16
C ALA A 224 -22.06 -60.32 12.45
N GLN A 225 -23.39 -60.32 12.65
CA GLN A 225 -23.99 -59.86 13.90
C GLN A 225 -23.62 -60.73 15.11
N ARG A 226 -23.57 -62.06 14.95
CA ARG A 226 -23.12 -62.98 16.01
C ARG A 226 -21.66 -62.75 16.38
N LEU A 227 -20.77 -62.66 15.40
CA LEU A 227 -19.34 -62.42 15.63
C LEU A 227 -19.11 -61.06 16.30
N LYS A 228 -19.84 -60.02 15.89
CA LYS A 228 -19.83 -58.71 16.57
C LYS A 228 -20.15 -58.84 18.06
N GLY A 229 -21.27 -59.49 18.41
CA GLY A 229 -21.67 -59.67 19.81
C GLY A 229 -20.65 -60.48 20.63
N ILE A 230 -20.01 -61.49 20.03
CA ILE A 230 -18.94 -62.27 20.67
C ILE A 230 -17.69 -61.40 20.90
N LEU A 231 -17.26 -60.64 19.89
CA LEU A 231 -16.09 -59.76 20.00
C LEU A 231 -16.31 -58.63 21.00
N GLU A 232 -17.51 -58.02 21.06
CA GLU A 232 -17.84 -57.02 22.07
C GLU A 232 -17.71 -57.59 23.48
N LYS A 233 -18.29 -58.77 23.72
CA LYS A 233 -18.22 -59.44 25.04
C LYS A 233 -16.78 -59.84 25.40
N LYS A 234 -16.02 -60.38 24.45
CA LYS A 234 -14.62 -60.79 24.65
C LYS A 234 -13.70 -59.60 24.87
N MET A 235 -13.96 -58.48 24.20
CA MET A 235 -13.24 -57.24 24.42
C MET A 235 -13.56 -56.67 25.81
N ASP A 236 -14.81 -56.71 26.27
CA ASP A 236 -15.19 -56.28 27.62
C ASP A 236 -14.59 -57.19 28.72
N GLU A 237 -14.52 -58.51 28.48
CA GLU A 237 -13.80 -59.46 29.35
C GLU A 237 -12.29 -59.12 29.41
N ALA A 238 -11.66 -58.81 28.27
CA ALA A 238 -10.26 -58.38 28.20
C ALA A 238 -10.01 -57.03 28.90
N LEU A 239 -10.98 -56.10 28.84
CA LEU A 239 -10.95 -54.82 29.56
C LEU A 239 -11.02 -55.01 31.08
N SER A 240 -11.78 -56.01 31.55
CA SER A 240 -11.91 -56.30 32.99
C SER A 240 -10.69 -57.01 33.58
N THR A 241 -9.93 -57.72 32.75
CA THR A 241 -8.75 -58.52 33.14
C THR A 241 -7.42 -57.83 32.81
N GLU A 242 -7.45 -56.60 32.29
CA GLU A 242 -6.29 -55.81 31.86
C GLU A 242 -5.32 -56.53 30.90
N ASN A 243 -5.85 -57.44 30.06
CA ASN A 243 -5.03 -58.22 29.13
C ASN A 243 -4.72 -57.42 27.85
N VAL A 244 -3.61 -56.66 27.88
CA VAL A 244 -3.14 -55.78 26.80
C VAL A 244 -2.98 -56.51 25.45
N PRO A 245 -2.36 -57.70 25.37
CA PRO A 245 -2.25 -58.45 24.11
C PRO A 245 -3.59 -58.84 23.48
N GLN A 246 -4.56 -59.32 24.28
CA GLN A 246 -5.88 -59.72 23.76
C GLN A 246 -6.67 -58.50 23.29
N LEU A 247 -6.54 -57.37 23.97
CA LEU A 247 -7.18 -56.13 23.57
C LEU A 247 -6.65 -55.60 22.23
N HIS A 248 -5.33 -55.62 22.02
CA HIS A 248 -4.72 -55.29 20.73
C HIS A 248 -5.10 -56.26 19.61
N ARG A 249 -5.34 -57.54 19.95
CA ARG A 249 -5.81 -58.55 18.99
C ARG A 249 -7.25 -58.27 18.55
N PHE A 250 -8.18 -58.12 19.49
CA PHE A 250 -9.59 -57.91 19.16
C PHE A 250 -9.86 -56.56 18.50
N THR A 251 -9.11 -55.52 18.85
CA THR A 251 -9.22 -54.20 18.18
C THR A 251 -8.88 -54.22 16.70
N LYS A 252 -8.01 -55.13 16.26
CA LYS A 252 -7.70 -55.33 14.83
C LYS A 252 -8.84 -55.99 14.04
N LEU A 253 -9.75 -56.69 14.72
CA LEU A 253 -10.83 -57.45 14.08
C LEU A 253 -12.08 -56.60 13.79
N PHE A 254 -12.38 -55.58 14.59
CA PHE A 254 -13.53 -54.69 14.38
C PHE A 254 -13.52 -53.96 13.02
N PRO A 255 -12.38 -53.45 12.52
CA PRO A 255 -12.28 -52.87 11.18
C PRO A 255 -12.66 -53.84 10.07
N LEU A 256 -12.29 -55.12 10.21
CA LEU A 256 -12.61 -56.17 9.24
C LEU A 256 -14.13 -56.40 9.12
N LEU A 257 -14.88 -56.09 10.18
CA LEU A 257 -16.34 -56.19 10.25
C LEU A 257 -17.06 -54.90 9.82
N ASN A 258 -16.33 -53.88 9.36
CA ASN A 258 -16.84 -52.53 9.07
C ASN A 258 -17.48 -51.83 10.29
N GLU A 259 -17.12 -52.26 11.51
CA GLU A 259 -17.62 -51.74 12.79
C GLU A 259 -16.55 -50.90 13.49
N HIS A 260 -16.03 -49.92 12.75
CA HIS A 260 -14.91 -49.10 13.19
C HIS A 260 -15.21 -48.28 14.46
N GLU A 261 -16.44 -47.76 14.60
CA GLU A 261 -16.79 -46.89 15.74
C GLU A 261 -16.93 -47.66 17.06
N ALA A 262 -17.52 -48.86 17.02
CA ALA A 262 -17.70 -49.70 18.21
C ALA A 262 -16.35 -50.17 18.78
N GLY A 263 -15.45 -50.66 17.92
CA GLY A 263 -14.12 -51.09 18.31
C GLY A 263 -13.25 -49.95 18.84
N LEU A 264 -13.29 -48.80 18.16
CA LEU A 264 -12.52 -47.62 18.56
C LEU A 264 -12.98 -47.04 19.89
N THR A 265 -14.30 -46.96 20.13
CA THR A 265 -14.85 -46.41 21.38
C THR A 265 -14.47 -47.26 22.58
N ARG A 266 -14.49 -48.59 22.45
CA ARG A 266 -14.09 -49.52 23.52
C ARG A 266 -12.58 -49.48 23.77
N PHE A 267 -11.76 -49.39 22.72
CA PHE A 267 -10.32 -49.22 22.88
C PHE A 267 -9.96 -47.86 23.48
N ALA A 268 -10.62 -46.79 23.06
CA ALA A 268 -10.46 -45.47 23.66
C ALA A 268 -10.86 -45.48 25.14
N SER A 269 -11.88 -46.25 25.53
CA SER A 269 -12.28 -46.41 26.94
C SER A 269 -11.21 -47.10 27.79
N PHE A 270 -10.46 -48.06 27.24
CA PHE A 270 -9.30 -48.65 27.91
C PHE A 270 -8.21 -47.62 28.18
N VAL A 271 -7.82 -46.90 27.14
CA VAL A 271 -6.76 -45.88 27.23
C VAL A 271 -7.19 -44.77 28.19
N SER A 272 -8.47 -44.41 28.17
CA SER A 272 -9.07 -43.44 29.10
C SER A 272 -8.90 -43.89 30.56
N LYS A 273 -9.13 -45.16 30.90
CA LYS A 273 -8.87 -45.69 32.26
C LYS A 273 -7.41 -45.57 32.69
N GLN A 274 -6.46 -45.80 31.77
CA GLN A 274 -5.03 -45.61 32.09
C GLN A 274 -4.69 -44.14 32.36
N ILE A 275 -5.28 -43.23 31.58
CA ILE A 275 -5.11 -41.79 31.76
C ILE A 275 -5.72 -41.35 33.09
N ASP A 276 -6.91 -41.84 33.44
CA ASP A 276 -7.58 -41.54 34.71
C ASP A 276 -6.73 -42.00 35.90
N ALA A 277 -6.21 -43.23 35.86
CA ALA A 277 -5.34 -43.76 36.91
C ALA A 277 -4.05 -42.93 37.07
N LYS A 278 -3.44 -42.51 35.95
CA LYS A 278 -2.26 -41.64 35.97
C LYS A 278 -2.57 -40.24 36.52
N GLY A 279 -3.70 -39.67 36.11
CA GLY A 279 -4.15 -38.36 36.58
C GLY A 279 -4.50 -38.36 38.06
N GLU A 280 -5.20 -39.37 38.58
CA GLU A 280 -5.49 -39.50 40.02
C GLU A 280 -4.21 -39.62 40.86
N SER A 281 -3.21 -40.34 40.38
CA SER A 281 -1.90 -40.42 41.04
C SER A 281 -1.23 -39.04 41.13
N ASN A 282 -1.22 -38.29 40.02
CA ASN A 282 -0.63 -36.95 39.99
C ASN A 282 -1.41 -35.95 40.86
N LEU A 283 -2.75 -36.03 40.90
CA LEU A 283 -3.58 -35.20 41.78
C LEU A 283 -3.30 -35.48 43.26
N LYS A 284 -3.04 -36.73 43.66
CA LYS A 284 -2.64 -37.07 45.04
C LYS A 284 -1.29 -36.46 45.41
N ILE A 285 -0.31 -36.48 44.49
CA ILE A 285 1.01 -35.87 44.69
C ILE A 285 0.87 -34.34 44.84
N MET A 286 0.03 -33.72 44.02
CA MET A 286 -0.28 -32.29 44.12
C MET A 286 -0.92 -31.93 45.46
N ALA A 287 -1.91 -32.72 45.91
CA ALA A 287 -2.58 -32.51 47.19
C ALA A 287 -1.62 -32.61 48.39
N ALA A 288 -0.59 -33.46 48.29
CA ALA A 288 0.48 -33.61 49.28
C ALA A 288 1.52 -32.47 49.27
N GLY A 289 1.45 -31.52 48.32
CA GLY A 289 2.34 -30.36 48.25
C GLY A 289 3.56 -30.52 47.33
N GLY A 290 3.59 -31.58 46.51
CA GLY A 290 4.66 -31.86 45.55
C GLY A 290 5.83 -32.65 46.13
N THR A 291 6.77 -33.02 45.27
CA THR A 291 7.94 -33.85 45.62
C THR A 291 9.17 -33.04 46.02
N ASP A 292 9.26 -31.76 45.61
CA ASP A 292 10.40 -30.87 45.87
C ASP A 292 9.96 -29.57 46.55
N GLU A 293 10.49 -29.30 47.75
CA GLU A 293 10.18 -28.10 48.52
C GLU A 293 10.57 -26.80 47.81
N LYS A 294 11.61 -26.80 46.96
CA LYS A 294 12.09 -25.63 46.22
C LYS A 294 11.16 -25.27 45.06
N ARG A 295 10.43 -26.25 44.52
CA ARG A 295 9.51 -26.08 43.38
C ARG A 295 8.05 -25.86 43.78
N ARG A 296 7.75 -25.70 45.08
CA ARG A 296 6.40 -25.39 45.57
C ARG A 296 5.76 -24.13 44.96
N LYS A 297 6.58 -23.20 44.44
CA LYS A 297 6.09 -22.00 43.71
C LYS A 297 5.54 -22.32 42.31
N ILE A 298 5.85 -23.48 41.75
CA ILE A 298 5.50 -23.92 40.38
C ILE A 298 4.75 -25.26 40.42
N LEU A 299 4.17 -25.61 41.57
CA LEU A 299 3.55 -26.92 41.85
C LEU A 299 2.50 -27.32 40.81
N TYR A 300 1.67 -26.38 40.38
CA TYR A 300 0.57 -26.69 39.45
C TYR A 300 1.06 -26.89 38.02
N ALA A 301 2.08 -26.12 37.61
CA ALA A 301 2.71 -26.31 36.31
C ALA A 301 3.42 -27.67 36.24
N ASP A 302 4.16 -28.05 37.29
CA ASP A 302 4.86 -29.34 37.36
C ASP A 302 3.88 -30.53 37.35
N THR A 303 2.74 -30.39 38.02
CA THR A 303 1.67 -31.41 38.01
C THR A 303 1.11 -31.59 36.59
N LEU A 304 0.86 -30.49 35.86
CA LEU A 304 0.44 -30.55 34.46
C LEU A 304 1.53 -31.15 33.56
N PHE A 305 2.81 -30.82 33.77
CA PHE A 305 3.92 -31.38 33.01
C PHE A 305 3.96 -32.91 33.11
N HIS A 306 3.99 -33.45 34.33
CA HIS A 306 4.04 -34.90 34.55
C HIS A 306 2.77 -35.62 34.10
N PHE A 307 1.62 -34.93 34.12
CA PHE A 307 0.39 -35.47 33.56
C PHE A 307 0.46 -35.57 32.04
N PHE A 308 0.82 -34.49 31.35
CA PHE A 308 0.94 -34.49 29.90
C PHE A 308 2.04 -35.43 29.38
N GLU A 309 3.17 -35.53 30.08
CA GLU A 309 4.22 -36.51 29.80
C GLU A 309 3.67 -37.94 29.89
N GLY A 310 2.96 -38.27 30.97
CA GLY A 310 2.33 -39.58 31.12
C GLY A 310 1.28 -39.87 30.05
N VAL A 311 0.48 -38.87 29.66
CA VAL A 311 -0.49 -39.01 28.55
C VAL A 311 0.22 -39.22 27.21
N ALA A 312 1.33 -38.53 26.97
CA ALA A 312 2.13 -38.67 25.75
C ALA A 312 2.71 -40.09 25.64
N ASP A 313 3.23 -40.66 26.73
CA ASP A 313 3.75 -42.04 26.77
C ASP A 313 2.64 -43.08 26.50
N ILE A 314 1.48 -42.91 27.14
CA ILE A 314 0.31 -43.79 26.93
C ILE A 314 -0.17 -43.69 25.48
N LEU A 315 -0.19 -42.49 24.91
CA LEU A 315 -0.60 -42.28 23.53
C LEU A 315 0.39 -42.92 22.56
N ASP A 316 1.70 -42.76 22.75
CA ASP A 316 2.73 -43.33 21.86
C ASP A 316 2.71 -44.86 21.84
N ALA A 317 2.47 -45.49 23.01
CA ALA A 317 2.36 -46.94 23.11
C ALA A 317 1.16 -47.52 22.34
N ASN A 318 0.04 -46.80 22.29
CA ASN A 318 -1.22 -47.29 21.72
C ASN A 318 -1.49 -46.80 20.27
N LEU A 319 -0.74 -45.79 19.80
CA LEU A 319 -0.96 -45.17 18.49
C LEU A 319 -0.75 -46.15 17.33
N SER A 320 0.30 -46.96 17.37
CA SER A 320 0.68 -47.91 16.30
C SER A 320 -0.43 -48.91 15.93
N VAL A 321 -1.25 -49.30 16.90
CA VAL A 321 -2.35 -50.24 16.69
C VAL A 321 -3.50 -49.57 15.94
N ILE A 322 -3.74 -48.28 16.18
CA ILE A 322 -4.79 -47.52 15.50
C ILE A 322 -4.36 -47.17 14.08
N GLU A 323 -3.10 -46.74 13.91
CA GLU A 323 -2.52 -46.42 12.60
C GLU A 323 -2.59 -47.63 11.65
N SER A 324 -2.25 -48.83 12.14
CA SER A 324 -2.26 -50.04 11.32
C SER A 324 -3.66 -50.60 11.02
N SER A 325 -4.67 -50.30 11.84
CA SER A 325 -5.97 -51.02 11.79
C SER A 325 -7.17 -50.15 11.41
N TYR A 326 -7.17 -48.85 11.71
CA TYR A 326 -8.34 -47.96 11.54
C TYR A 326 -8.11 -46.79 10.57
N GLY A 327 -6.86 -46.55 10.16
CA GLY A 327 -6.49 -45.46 9.26
C GLY A 327 -6.55 -44.06 9.91
N GLY A 328 -6.15 -43.04 9.14
CA GLY A 328 -5.90 -41.69 9.67
C GLY A 328 -7.15 -40.93 10.10
N GLU A 329 -8.28 -41.08 9.39
CA GLU A 329 -9.48 -40.27 9.67
C GLU A 329 -10.08 -40.59 11.04
N ARG A 330 -10.02 -41.86 11.43
CA ARG A 330 -10.51 -42.34 12.72
C ARG A 330 -9.54 -42.04 13.87
N LEU A 331 -8.29 -41.67 13.57
CA LEU A 331 -7.35 -41.19 14.60
C LEU A 331 -7.82 -39.86 15.22
N ILE A 332 -8.46 -38.97 14.44
CA ILE A 332 -9.03 -37.73 14.99
C ILE A 332 -10.15 -38.07 15.99
N SER A 333 -11.03 -39.02 15.65
CA SER A 333 -12.10 -39.49 16.54
C SER A 333 -11.54 -40.09 17.83
N PHE A 334 -10.44 -40.84 17.75
CA PHE A 334 -9.75 -41.40 18.93
C PHE A 334 -9.17 -40.31 19.84
N ILE A 335 -8.45 -39.34 19.25
CA ILE A 335 -7.88 -38.21 20.00
C ILE A 335 -9.01 -37.40 20.65
N ALA A 336 -10.14 -37.20 19.98
CA ALA A 336 -11.29 -36.49 20.55
C ALA A 336 -11.88 -37.18 21.79
N ILE A 337 -11.93 -38.52 21.82
CA ILE A 337 -12.40 -39.28 22.99
C ILE A 337 -11.41 -39.13 24.15
N ILE A 338 -10.11 -39.32 23.89
CA ILE A 338 -9.07 -39.21 24.91
C ILE A 338 -8.96 -37.78 25.47
N GLN A 339 -9.08 -36.77 24.60
CA GLN A 339 -8.97 -35.37 25.00
C GLN A 339 -10.02 -35.01 26.06
N LYS A 340 -11.19 -35.64 26.07
CA LYS A 340 -12.21 -35.42 27.11
C LYS A 340 -11.73 -35.82 28.52
N ASN A 341 -11.01 -36.94 28.64
CA ASN A 341 -10.44 -37.37 29.92
C ASN A 341 -9.25 -36.47 30.34
N VAL A 342 -8.45 -36.06 29.37
CA VAL A 342 -7.37 -35.07 29.58
C VAL A 342 -7.94 -33.76 30.10
N ASP A 343 -9.04 -33.29 29.50
CA ASP A 343 -9.77 -32.09 29.90
C ASP A 343 -10.26 -32.19 31.36
N ASP A 344 -10.90 -33.29 31.75
CA ASP A 344 -11.44 -33.46 33.11
C ASP A 344 -10.37 -33.38 34.20
N ILE A 345 -9.21 -33.99 33.98
CA ILE A 345 -8.10 -34.00 34.95
C ILE A 345 -7.38 -32.66 34.95
N ALA A 346 -7.09 -32.10 33.77
CA ALA A 346 -6.42 -30.80 33.68
C ALA A 346 -7.29 -29.68 34.29
N CYS A 347 -8.62 -29.70 34.07
CA CYS A 347 -9.53 -28.74 34.69
C CYS A 347 -9.50 -28.79 36.22
N LYS A 348 -9.44 -29.98 36.83
CA LYS A 348 -9.30 -30.11 38.29
C LYS A 348 -8.03 -29.43 38.80
N VAL A 349 -6.89 -29.59 38.10
CA VAL A 349 -5.63 -28.91 38.45
C VAL A 349 -5.78 -27.38 38.32
N LEU A 350 -6.39 -26.89 37.25
CA LEU A 350 -6.61 -25.46 37.00
C LEU A 350 -7.56 -24.81 38.02
N ASP A 351 -8.62 -25.51 38.40
CA ASP A 351 -9.59 -25.05 39.41
C ASP A 351 -8.96 -25.00 40.80
N GLU A 352 -8.12 -25.97 41.14
CA GLU A 352 -7.39 -25.98 42.40
C GLU A 352 -6.34 -24.87 42.43
N PHE A 353 -5.61 -24.64 41.33
CA PHE A 353 -4.72 -23.49 41.16
C PHE A 353 -5.48 -22.17 41.39
N SER A 354 -6.62 -22.00 40.70
CA SER A 354 -7.43 -20.78 40.76
C SER A 354 -7.92 -20.48 42.18
N THR A 355 -8.26 -21.53 42.93
CA THR A 355 -8.77 -21.45 44.31
C THR A 355 -7.64 -21.16 45.29
N ARG A 356 -6.56 -21.95 45.29
CA ARG A 356 -5.48 -21.81 46.28
C ARG A 356 -4.66 -20.53 46.08
N ARG A 357 -4.43 -20.11 44.83
CA ARG A 357 -3.70 -18.85 44.52
C ARG A 357 -4.59 -17.60 44.55
N LYS A 358 -5.89 -17.75 44.88
CA LYS A 358 -6.88 -16.66 44.87
C LYS A 358 -6.90 -15.89 43.54
N PHE A 359 -6.72 -16.60 42.44
CA PHE A 359 -6.48 -16.02 41.11
C PHE A 359 -7.62 -15.09 40.67
N LYS A 360 -8.86 -15.52 40.86
CA LYS A 360 -10.08 -14.75 40.52
C LYS A 360 -10.17 -13.41 41.28
N GLN A 361 -9.71 -13.37 42.53
CA GLN A 361 -9.69 -12.15 43.34
C GLN A 361 -8.66 -11.15 42.82
N LYS A 362 -7.43 -11.61 42.55
CA LYS A 362 -6.34 -10.78 42.00
C LYS A 362 -6.73 -10.17 40.64
N LYS A 363 -7.34 -10.97 39.76
CA LYS A 363 -7.87 -10.49 38.47
C LYS A 363 -8.92 -9.38 38.63
N LYS A 364 -9.85 -9.52 39.58
CA LYS A 364 -10.88 -8.50 39.85
C LYS A 364 -10.25 -7.20 40.38
N MET A 365 -9.26 -7.31 41.26
CA MET A 365 -8.51 -6.14 41.77
C MET A 365 -7.80 -5.39 40.64
N VAL A 366 -7.12 -6.10 39.73
CA VAL A 366 -6.44 -5.48 38.58
C VAL A 366 -7.42 -4.80 37.63
N ARG A 367 -8.54 -5.44 37.27
CA ARG A 367 -9.56 -4.80 36.39
C ARG A 367 -10.15 -3.53 36.99
N ASN A 368 -10.34 -3.50 38.31
CA ASN A 368 -10.90 -2.33 38.98
C ASN A 368 -9.87 -1.20 39.16
N TRP A 369 -8.58 -1.50 39.07
CA TRP A 369 -7.51 -0.51 39.28
C TRP A 369 -7.57 0.64 38.27
N GLU A 370 -7.80 0.34 36.99
CA GLU A 370 -7.93 1.37 35.93
C GLU A 370 -9.09 2.34 36.17
N SER A 371 -10.20 1.89 36.78
CA SER A 371 -11.37 2.74 37.07
C SER A 371 -11.21 3.60 38.33
N THR A 372 -10.29 3.25 39.23
CA THR A 372 -10.16 3.90 40.54
C THR A 372 -9.06 4.97 40.57
N ASN A 373 -8.13 4.96 39.61
CA ASN A 373 -7.02 5.91 39.53
C ASN A 373 -7.41 7.35 39.14
N SER A 374 -8.71 7.62 38.93
CA SER A 374 -9.24 8.97 38.69
C SER A 374 -9.73 9.71 39.95
N ALA A 375 -9.82 9.05 41.12
CA ALA A 375 -10.25 9.71 42.34
C ALA A 375 -9.75 9.01 43.63
N SER A 376 -8.96 9.73 44.42
CA SER A 376 -8.58 9.49 45.82
C SER A 376 -7.42 8.53 46.11
N GLY A 377 -6.40 9.08 46.78
CA GLY A 377 -5.23 8.38 47.31
C GLY A 377 -5.54 7.55 48.56
N ASN A 378 -6.22 6.41 48.38
CA ASN A 378 -6.25 5.35 49.38
C ASN A 378 -5.22 4.27 49.02
N GLN A 379 -4.07 4.29 49.70
CA GLN A 379 -2.99 3.30 49.62
C GLN A 379 -3.34 1.95 50.30
N ALA A 380 -4.56 1.44 50.18
CA ALA A 380 -4.97 0.21 50.87
C ALA A 380 -5.22 -0.94 49.88
N GLU A 381 -4.46 -2.03 50.06
CA GLU A 381 -4.43 -3.30 49.30
C GLU A 381 -3.79 -3.26 47.88
N GLN A 382 -2.57 -2.73 47.78
CA GLN A 382 -1.76 -2.91 46.56
C GLN A 382 -1.27 -4.37 46.47
N ILE A 383 -1.58 -5.07 45.37
CA ILE A 383 -1.04 -6.41 45.10
C ILE A 383 0.49 -6.31 45.11
N ASP A 384 1.16 -7.15 45.91
CA ASP A 384 2.63 -7.19 45.95
C ASP A 384 3.18 -7.62 44.57
N PRO A 385 3.98 -6.77 43.88
CA PRO A 385 4.57 -7.12 42.60
C PRO A 385 5.42 -8.39 42.66
N MET A 386 6.06 -8.70 43.79
CA MET A 386 6.89 -9.91 43.93
C MET A 386 6.04 -11.19 43.96
N GLU A 387 4.88 -11.14 44.63
CA GLU A 387 3.94 -12.26 44.64
C GLU A 387 3.33 -12.47 43.24
N LEU A 388 3.00 -11.37 42.55
CA LEU A 388 2.46 -11.39 41.19
C LEU A 388 3.49 -11.93 40.18
N ASP A 389 4.77 -11.57 40.32
CA ASP A 389 5.88 -12.07 39.50
C ASP A 389 5.98 -13.60 39.51
N SER A 390 5.87 -14.21 40.71
CA SER A 390 5.90 -15.67 40.87
C SER A 390 4.67 -16.37 40.27
N LEU A 391 3.49 -15.73 40.38
CA LEU A 391 2.24 -16.23 39.82
C LEU A 391 2.27 -16.19 38.27
N LEU A 392 2.76 -15.09 37.69
CA LEU A 392 2.90 -14.91 36.24
C LEU A 392 3.85 -15.94 35.63
N PHE A 393 4.92 -16.27 36.35
CA PHE A 393 5.84 -17.32 35.93
C PHE A 393 5.18 -18.72 35.94
N GLU A 394 4.45 -19.07 37.01
CA GLU A 394 3.72 -20.35 37.09
C GLU A 394 2.67 -20.46 35.97
N LEU A 395 1.94 -19.37 35.66
CA LEU A 395 0.97 -19.31 34.55
C LEU A 395 1.60 -19.55 33.18
N CYS A 396 2.71 -18.88 32.86
CA CYS A 396 3.36 -19.13 31.59
C CYS A 396 3.89 -20.56 31.48
N GLN A 397 4.41 -21.13 32.56
CA GLN A 397 4.86 -22.52 32.52
C GLN A 397 3.70 -23.50 32.32
N MET A 398 2.52 -23.25 32.90
CA MET A 398 1.32 -24.06 32.66
C MET A 398 0.89 -24.02 31.18
N ASN A 399 0.87 -22.83 30.59
CA ASN A 399 0.61 -22.65 29.16
C ASN A 399 1.67 -23.36 28.30
N ALA A 400 2.94 -23.25 28.66
CA ALA A 400 4.04 -23.91 27.96
C ALA A 400 3.88 -25.42 27.92
N ASN A 401 3.52 -26.02 29.06
CA ASN A 401 3.33 -27.46 29.19
C ASN A 401 2.16 -27.95 28.33
N ALA A 402 1.04 -27.21 28.28
CA ALA A 402 -0.09 -27.53 27.41
C ALA A 402 0.28 -27.39 25.92
N GLU A 403 1.02 -26.35 25.55
CA GLU A 403 1.46 -26.16 24.17
C GLU A 403 2.47 -27.23 23.72
N MET A 404 3.37 -27.67 24.59
CA MET A 404 4.27 -28.80 24.31
C MET A 404 3.49 -30.09 24.05
N TYR A 405 2.44 -30.36 24.84
CA TYR A 405 1.54 -31.48 24.62
C TYR A 405 0.83 -31.40 23.26
N TRP A 406 0.23 -30.26 22.91
CA TRP A 406 -0.41 -30.09 21.61
C TRP A 406 0.58 -30.20 20.46
N LYS A 407 1.79 -29.64 20.58
CA LYS A 407 2.86 -29.80 19.59
C LYS A 407 3.27 -31.26 19.41
N PHE A 408 3.32 -32.03 20.49
CA PHE A 408 3.56 -33.48 20.43
C PHE A 408 2.45 -34.20 19.65
N VAL A 409 1.18 -33.95 19.98
CA VAL A 409 0.03 -34.55 19.29
C VAL A 409 0.02 -34.18 17.80
N ARG A 410 0.20 -32.89 17.47
CA ARG A 410 0.30 -32.40 16.08
C ARG A 410 1.44 -33.08 15.31
N LYS A 411 2.63 -33.21 15.92
CA LYS A 411 3.80 -33.82 15.28
C LYS A 411 3.58 -35.31 15.01
N LYS A 412 2.96 -36.04 15.94
CA LYS A 412 2.62 -37.47 15.74
C LYS A 412 1.61 -37.63 14.59
N PHE A 413 0.58 -36.81 14.57
CA PHE A 413 -0.41 -36.81 13.50
C PHE A 413 0.17 -36.46 12.12
N ALA A 414 1.04 -35.44 12.05
CA ALA A 414 1.73 -35.06 10.82
C ALA A 414 2.64 -36.17 10.27
N LYS A 415 3.33 -36.90 11.15
CA LYS A 415 4.14 -38.07 10.75
C LYS A 415 3.29 -39.14 10.06
N HIS A 416 2.08 -39.37 10.56
CA HIS A 416 1.13 -40.33 10.00
C HIS A 416 0.55 -39.88 8.64
N LEU A 417 0.18 -38.60 8.51
CA LEU A 417 -0.23 -38.00 7.22
C LEU A 417 0.83 -38.21 6.12
N ASN A 418 2.10 -38.23 6.50
CA ASN A 418 3.22 -38.44 5.59
C ASN A 418 3.47 -39.92 5.28
N SER A 419 3.12 -40.87 6.16
CA SER A 419 3.27 -42.32 5.90
C SER A 419 2.19 -42.87 4.96
N ILE A 420 1.00 -42.29 4.93
CA ILE A 420 -0.04 -42.57 3.90
C ILE A 420 0.48 -42.26 2.48
N GLY A 421 1.57 -41.49 2.37
CA GLY A 421 2.26 -41.11 1.14
C GLY A 421 3.04 -42.21 0.40
N LYS A 422 3.34 -43.35 1.04
CA LYS A 422 4.38 -44.29 0.58
C LYS A 422 3.88 -45.67 0.14
N VAL A 423 2.63 -45.80 -0.30
CA VAL A 423 2.14 -47.08 -0.84
C VAL A 423 2.51 -47.13 -2.33
N ASP A 424 3.60 -47.83 -2.61
CA ASP A 424 4.00 -48.52 -3.84
C ASP A 424 3.72 -47.84 -5.19
N ASP A 425 4.64 -46.94 -5.59
CA ASP A 425 4.95 -46.62 -6.99
C ASP A 425 5.64 -47.82 -7.69
N GLU A 426 5.01 -49.01 -7.69
CA GLU A 426 5.49 -50.14 -8.51
C GLU A 426 4.93 -50.09 -9.94
N ASP A 427 3.86 -49.34 -10.18
CA ASP A 427 3.34 -49.08 -11.52
C ASP A 427 3.58 -47.61 -11.89
N GLY A 428 4.60 -47.34 -12.70
CA GLY A 428 5.04 -46.02 -13.16
C GLY A 428 4.01 -45.26 -14.01
N LYS A 429 2.85 -44.94 -13.46
CA LYS A 429 1.92 -43.93 -13.97
C LYS A 429 2.27 -42.60 -13.32
N GLU A 430 2.62 -41.61 -14.13
CA GLU A 430 2.74 -40.23 -13.67
C GLU A 430 1.41 -39.79 -13.02
N GLU A 431 1.40 -39.65 -11.69
CA GLU A 431 0.26 -39.14 -10.93
C GLU A 431 -0.02 -37.70 -11.41
N SER A 432 -1.27 -37.41 -11.78
CA SER A 432 -1.61 -36.11 -12.36
C SER A 432 -1.46 -34.97 -11.33
N ALA A 433 -1.00 -33.79 -11.76
CA ALA A 433 -0.82 -32.63 -10.87
C ALA A 433 -2.11 -32.24 -10.09
N GLU A 434 -3.28 -32.59 -10.64
CA GLU A 434 -4.59 -32.36 -10.01
C GLU A 434 -4.87 -33.31 -8.83
N GLU A 435 -4.40 -34.57 -8.91
CA GLU A 435 -4.53 -35.55 -7.83
C GLU A 435 -3.60 -35.23 -6.66
N THR A 436 -2.37 -34.77 -6.96
CA THR A 436 -1.42 -34.33 -5.95
C THR A 436 -1.95 -33.11 -5.18
N GLN A 437 -2.57 -32.15 -5.88
CA GLN A 437 -3.20 -30.99 -5.25
C GLN A 437 -4.39 -31.38 -4.35
N LYS A 438 -5.31 -32.22 -4.84
CA LYS A 438 -6.45 -32.71 -4.04
C LYS A 438 -6.00 -33.47 -2.81
N ARG A 439 -4.91 -34.23 -2.90
CA ARG A 439 -4.33 -34.97 -1.76
C ARG A 439 -3.74 -34.02 -0.72
N GLU A 440 -3.03 -32.98 -1.14
CA GLU A 440 -2.46 -31.96 -0.25
C GLU A 440 -3.55 -31.13 0.44
N GLU A 441 -4.64 -30.80 -0.26
CA GLU A 441 -5.82 -30.14 0.31
C GLU A 441 -6.50 -31.01 1.38
N ARG A 442 -6.65 -32.33 1.14
CA ARG A 442 -7.17 -33.28 2.15
C ARG A 442 -6.27 -33.34 3.38
N LYS A 443 -4.94 -33.39 3.21
CA LYS A 443 -4.00 -33.38 4.34
C LYS A 443 -4.14 -32.10 5.17
N LYS A 444 -4.24 -30.94 4.52
CA LYS A 444 -4.45 -29.64 5.19
C LYS A 444 -5.79 -29.56 5.93
N ALA A 445 -6.87 -30.01 5.30
CA ALA A 445 -8.20 -30.04 5.92
C ALA A 445 -8.21 -30.93 7.17
N MET A 446 -7.53 -32.08 7.10
CA MET A 446 -7.42 -33.02 8.20
C MET A 446 -6.60 -32.47 9.38
N GLN A 447 -5.49 -31.80 9.09
CA GLN A 447 -4.69 -31.10 10.10
C GLN A 447 -5.48 -29.95 10.74
N HIS A 448 -6.23 -29.18 9.95
CA HIS A 448 -7.11 -28.13 10.45
C HIS A 448 -8.22 -28.66 11.38
N ASN A 449 -8.82 -29.81 11.05
CA ASN A 449 -9.81 -30.46 11.90
C ASN A 449 -9.22 -30.89 13.25
N LEU A 450 -7.99 -31.41 13.29
CA LEU A 450 -7.30 -31.72 14.54
C LEU A 450 -7.07 -30.46 15.37
N ASP A 451 -6.60 -29.37 14.74
CA ASP A 451 -6.35 -28.10 15.42
C ASP A 451 -7.64 -27.53 16.02
N LEU A 452 -8.77 -27.63 15.30
CA LEU A 452 -10.08 -27.25 15.80
C LEU A 452 -10.51 -28.09 17.01
N GLN A 453 -10.28 -29.40 16.99
CA GLN A 453 -10.62 -30.30 18.10
C GLN A 453 -9.82 -29.96 19.36
N LEU A 454 -8.50 -29.75 19.22
CA LEU A 454 -7.63 -29.40 20.35
C LEU A 454 -7.95 -27.99 20.88
N ASN A 455 -8.13 -27.00 20.01
CA ASN A 455 -8.38 -25.62 20.44
C ASN A 455 -9.78 -25.43 21.04
N ARG A 456 -10.80 -26.19 20.59
CA ARG A 456 -12.16 -26.16 21.13
C ARG A 456 -12.37 -27.09 22.33
N SER A 457 -11.36 -27.86 22.71
CA SER A 457 -11.39 -28.65 23.95
C SER A 457 -11.59 -27.74 25.17
N VAL A 458 -12.02 -28.32 26.29
CA VAL A 458 -12.19 -27.56 27.53
C VAL A 458 -10.83 -27.05 28.01
N LEU A 459 -9.78 -27.88 27.90
CA LEU A 459 -8.40 -27.48 28.18
C LEU A 459 -7.97 -26.31 27.28
N GLY A 460 -8.21 -26.40 25.97
CA GLY A 460 -7.88 -25.36 25.01
C GLY A 460 -8.53 -24.02 25.36
N THR A 461 -9.84 -24.06 25.65
CA THR A 461 -10.59 -22.87 26.07
C THR A 461 -10.05 -22.28 27.38
N LYS A 462 -9.76 -23.13 28.38
CA LYS A 462 -9.23 -22.68 29.67
C LYS A 462 -7.82 -22.09 29.57
N MET A 463 -6.95 -22.67 28.75
CA MET A 463 -5.60 -22.13 28.53
C MET A 463 -5.62 -20.83 27.73
N GLN A 464 -6.55 -20.66 26.79
CA GLN A 464 -6.78 -19.36 26.12
C GLN A 464 -7.28 -18.30 27.12
N GLU A 465 -8.23 -18.63 27.99
CA GLU A 465 -8.67 -17.74 29.08
C GLU A 465 -7.50 -17.34 29.98
N LEU A 466 -6.67 -18.30 30.39
CA LEU A 466 -5.48 -18.06 31.22
C LEU A 466 -4.42 -17.22 30.50
N SER A 467 -4.25 -17.40 29.18
CA SER A 467 -3.36 -16.58 28.36
C SER A 467 -3.84 -15.13 28.29
N GLY A 468 -5.14 -14.91 28.10
CA GLY A 468 -5.75 -13.57 28.17
C GLY A 468 -5.60 -12.93 29.55
N ASP A 469 -5.76 -13.71 30.61
CA ASP A 469 -5.59 -13.23 31.99
C ASP A 469 -4.13 -12.93 32.32
N TYR A 470 -3.19 -13.72 31.82
CA TYR A 470 -1.75 -13.44 31.92
C TYR A 470 -1.42 -12.08 31.29
N ILE A 471 -1.87 -11.82 30.06
CA ILE A 471 -1.60 -10.56 29.35
C ILE A 471 -2.06 -9.34 30.18
N LEU A 472 -3.26 -9.43 30.76
CA LEU A 472 -3.82 -8.37 31.62
C LEU A 472 -2.99 -8.16 32.90
N LEU A 473 -2.64 -9.24 33.59
CA LEU A 473 -1.89 -9.16 34.84
C LEU A 473 -0.44 -8.71 34.62
N GLU A 474 0.16 -9.13 33.51
CA GLU A 474 1.51 -8.75 33.08
C GLU A 474 1.57 -7.25 32.74
N GLN A 475 0.56 -6.74 32.02
CA GLN A 475 0.43 -5.31 31.73
C GLN A 475 0.37 -4.49 33.03
N PHE A 476 -0.46 -4.90 33.99
CA PHE A 476 -0.54 -4.25 35.30
C PHE A 476 0.78 -4.30 36.07
N TYR A 477 1.42 -5.47 36.14
CA TYR A 477 2.72 -5.65 36.78
C TYR A 477 3.76 -4.69 36.20
N MET A 478 3.84 -4.61 34.87
CA MET A 478 4.79 -3.76 34.19
C MET A 478 4.49 -2.27 34.42
N ASN A 479 3.23 -1.86 34.38
CA ASN A 479 2.85 -0.47 34.64
C ASN A 479 3.28 -0.01 36.06
N VAL A 480 2.95 -0.80 37.09
CA VAL A 480 3.32 -0.49 38.48
C VAL A 480 4.84 -0.44 38.66
N CYS A 481 5.59 -1.33 38.00
CA CYS A 481 7.05 -1.32 38.07
C CYS A 481 7.66 -0.11 37.35
N ILE A 482 7.12 0.31 36.19
CA ILE A 482 7.59 1.51 35.48
C ILE A 482 7.26 2.76 36.29
N GLU A 483 6.05 2.90 36.84
CA GLU A 483 5.68 4.04 37.69
C GLU A 483 6.60 4.15 38.92
N LYS A 484 6.94 3.00 39.54
CA LYS A 484 7.90 2.97 40.65
C LYS A 484 9.30 3.38 40.21
N ALA A 485 9.78 2.89 39.06
CA ALA A 485 11.09 3.26 38.51
C ALA A 485 11.18 4.77 38.23
N ILE A 486 10.10 5.38 37.73
CA ILE A 486 10.01 6.84 37.52
C ILE A 486 10.05 7.58 38.87
N GLN A 487 9.32 7.11 39.88
CA GLN A 487 9.30 7.74 41.21
C GLN A 487 10.64 7.63 41.96
N SER A 488 11.41 6.57 41.70
CA SER A 488 12.73 6.34 42.30
C SER A 488 13.89 6.73 41.39
N GLU A 489 13.66 7.51 40.33
CA GLU A 489 14.69 7.94 39.39
C GLU A 489 15.81 8.70 40.12
N GLN A 490 17.03 8.17 40.03
CA GLN A 490 18.24 8.77 40.59
C GLN A 490 19.37 8.73 39.56
N ARG A 491 20.28 9.72 39.62
CA ARG A 491 21.49 9.71 38.79
C ARG A 491 22.45 8.66 39.36
N ASP A 492 22.97 7.77 38.50
CA ASP A 492 23.63 6.53 38.94
C ASP A 492 24.87 6.76 39.82
N GLU A 493 25.69 7.77 39.49
CA GLU A 493 26.90 8.17 40.22
C GLU A 493 27.22 9.66 39.96
N ASP A 494 28.03 10.29 40.82
CA ASP A 494 28.55 11.66 40.61
C ASP A 494 29.40 11.71 39.33
N GLY A 495 28.81 12.18 38.23
CA GLY A 495 29.42 12.26 36.90
C GLY A 495 28.75 11.39 35.83
N SER A 496 27.78 10.54 36.18
CA SER A 496 26.97 9.81 35.19
C SER A 496 26.07 10.76 34.41
N LEU A 497 26.01 10.57 33.09
CA LEU A 497 25.15 11.34 32.19
C LEU A 497 23.70 10.85 32.16
N THR A 498 23.45 9.66 32.70
CA THR A 498 22.16 8.95 32.69
C THR A 498 21.65 8.67 34.11
N SER A 499 20.41 8.24 34.21
CA SER A 499 19.78 7.80 35.45
C SER A 499 19.49 6.30 35.47
N SER A 500 19.27 5.76 36.67
CA SER A 500 18.88 4.37 36.93
C SER A 500 17.61 3.93 36.20
N LEU A 501 16.74 4.89 35.83
CA LEU A 501 15.50 4.64 35.08
C LEU A 501 15.72 3.83 33.80
N ILE A 502 16.83 4.03 33.10
CA ILE A 502 17.10 3.31 31.84
C ILE A 502 17.33 1.84 32.11
N ASP A 503 18.20 1.52 33.06
CA ASP A 503 18.57 0.16 33.40
C ASP A 503 17.37 -0.59 34.00
N ASP A 504 16.59 0.07 34.85
CA ASP A 504 15.37 -0.50 35.44
C ASP A 504 14.33 -0.86 34.37
N VAL A 505 14.04 0.07 33.45
CA VAL A 505 13.06 -0.15 32.38
C VAL A 505 13.53 -1.23 31.40
N ILE A 506 14.80 -1.22 30.98
CA ILE A 506 15.35 -2.21 30.05
C ILE A 506 15.45 -3.59 30.70
N TYR A 507 15.83 -3.66 31.98
CA TYR A 507 15.80 -4.90 32.75
C TYR A 507 14.38 -5.47 32.82
N LEU A 508 13.39 -4.62 33.13
CA LEU A 508 11.99 -5.00 33.21
C LEU A 508 11.46 -5.50 31.86
N LEU A 509 11.71 -4.78 30.77
CA LEU A 509 11.36 -5.19 29.40
C LEU A 509 11.97 -6.55 29.06
N ARG A 510 13.25 -6.75 29.34
CA ARG A 510 13.94 -8.02 29.08
C ARG A 510 13.33 -9.16 29.90
N LYS A 511 13.05 -8.93 31.18
CA LYS A 511 12.45 -9.92 32.09
C LYS A 511 11.04 -10.31 31.62
N CYS A 512 10.17 -9.33 31.37
CA CYS A 512 8.79 -9.56 30.94
C CYS A 512 8.74 -10.20 29.55
N SER A 513 9.63 -9.80 28.63
CA SER A 513 9.73 -10.43 27.31
C SER A 513 10.14 -11.88 27.42
N LYS A 514 11.20 -12.21 28.15
CA LYS A 514 11.62 -13.61 28.35
C LYS A 514 10.54 -14.46 29.02
N ARG A 515 9.79 -13.90 29.95
CA ARG A 515 8.64 -14.57 30.55
C ARG A 515 7.51 -14.78 29.54
N ALA A 516 7.16 -13.79 28.72
CA ALA A 516 6.17 -13.98 27.66
C ALA A 516 6.61 -15.08 26.68
N LEU A 517 7.90 -15.13 26.29
CA LEU A 517 8.43 -16.22 25.47
C LEU A 517 8.27 -17.59 26.15
N SER A 518 8.34 -17.68 27.48
CA SER A 518 8.18 -18.95 28.18
C SER A 518 6.76 -19.53 28.09
N CYS A 519 5.73 -18.72 27.77
CA CYS A 519 4.37 -19.19 27.51
C CYS A 519 4.24 -20.09 26.25
N ALA A 520 5.27 -20.17 25.40
CA ALA A 520 5.36 -21.04 24.20
C ALA A 520 4.29 -20.84 23.10
N ASN A 521 3.43 -19.82 23.21
CA ASN A 521 2.38 -19.46 22.26
C ASN A 521 2.70 -18.11 21.57
N ALA A 522 2.81 -18.12 20.24
CA ALA A 522 3.18 -16.94 19.45
C ALA A 522 2.18 -15.79 19.55
N ASP A 523 0.88 -16.06 19.61
CA ASP A 523 -0.15 -15.03 19.68
C ASP A 523 -0.14 -14.35 21.07
N CYS A 524 0.10 -15.11 22.14
CA CYS A 524 0.26 -14.58 23.50
C CYS A 524 1.50 -13.68 23.60
N VAL A 525 2.63 -14.10 23.01
CA VAL A 525 3.85 -13.29 22.97
C VAL A 525 3.61 -12.00 22.18
N CYS A 526 2.98 -12.07 21.01
CA CYS A 526 2.67 -10.88 20.20
C CYS A 526 1.80 -9.89 20.97
N ALA A 527 0.73 -10.37 21.61
CA ALA A 527 -0.16 -9.53 22.41
C ALA A 527 0.57 -8.90 23.60
N ALA A 528 1.40 -9.66 24.30
CA ALA A 528 2.22 -9.14 25.40
C ALA A 528 3.23 -8.08 24.92
N MET A 529 3.94 -8.34 23.82
CA MET A 529 4.88 -7.37 23.22
C MET A 529 4.19 -6.06 22.86
N ASN A 530 2.99 -6.14 22.26
CA ASN A 530 2.22 -4.95 21.89
C ASN A 530 1.82 -4.15 23.13
N ASN A 531 1.38 -4.82 24.20
CA ASN A 531 1.09 -4.18 25.47
C ASN A 531 2.34 -3.54 26.09
N PHE A 532 3.51 -4.19 26.00
CA PHE A 532 4.77 -3.65 26.52
C PHE A 532 5.17 -2.37 25.77
N ALA A 533 5.04 -2.36 24.45
CA ALA A 533 5.29 -1.16 23.64
C ALA A 533 4.31 -0.02 24.00
N GLY A 534 3.02 -0.32 24.22
CA GLY A 534 2.03 0.64 24.70
C GLY A 534 2.39 1.23 26.08
N LEU A 535 2.87 0.40 27.01
CA LEU A 535 3.31 0.85 28.33
C LEU A 535 4.63 1.63 28.31
N LEU A 536 5.45 1.52 27.28
CA LEU A 536 6.57 2.45 27.08
C LEU A 536 6.06 3.81 26.57
N HIS A 537 5.01 3.79 25.74
CA HIS A 537 4.44 4.99 25.17
C HIS A 537 3.73 5.86 26.22
N ASP A 538 2.84 5.28 27.02
CA ASP A 538 1.97 6.08 27.89
C ASP A 538 2.72 6.71 29.09
N PRO A 539 3.20 5.95 30.09
CA PRO A 539 3.83 6.55 31.28
C PRO A 539 5.23 7.13 31.01
N LEU A 540 6.08 6.41 30.28
CA LEU A 540 7.50 6.75 30.16
C LEU A 540 7.75 7.88 29.14
N LEU A 541 7.13 7.83 27.96
CA LEU A 541 7.25 8.93 26.99
C LEU A 541 6.61 10.20 27.53
N GLN A 542 5.45 10.11 28.21
CA GLN A 542 4.80 11.30 28.76
C GLN A 542 5.66 11.94 29.85
N HIS A 543 6.29 11.15 30.73
CA HIS A 543 7.25 11.67 31.72
C HIS A 543 8.42 12.41 31.04
N LEU A 544 9.13 11.75 30.12
CA LEU A 544 10.27 12.33 29.40
C LEU A 544 9.86 13.56 28.58
N GLN A 545 8.73 13.49 27.87
CA GLN A 545 8.20 14.63 27.11
C GLN A 545 7.80 15.80 28.02
N THR A 546 7.24 15.54 29.19
CA THR A 546 6.85 16.59 30.12
C THR A 546 8.10 17.33 30.59
N VAL A 547 9.13 16.60 31.03
CA VAL A 547 10.43 17.18 31.40
C VAL A 547 11.05 17.96 30.23
N ILE A 548 11.08 17.39 29.03
CA ILE A 548 11.70 18.03 27.86
C ILE A 548 10.90 19.26 27.38
N LYS A 549 9.56 19.22 27.44
CA LYS A 549 8.69 20.36 27.07
C LYS A 549 8.77 21.51 28.06
N THR A 550 8.95 21.23 29.36
CA THR A 550 9.17 22.31 30.34
C THR A 550 10.41 23.12 29.98
N GLY A 551 11.45 22.45 29.46
CA GLY A 551 12.63 23.07 28.88
C GLY A 551 13.59 23.67 29.92
N PHE A 552 14.75 24.10 29.45
CA PHE A 552 15.73 24.81 30.26
C PHE A 552 16.30 26.03 29.51
N PRO A 553 16.19 27.24 30.08
CA PRO A 553 15.27 27.64 31.17
C PRO A 553 13.78 27.47 30.78
N SER A 554 12.88 27.42 31.77
CA SER A 554 11.43 27.23 31.55
C SER A 554 10.89 28.22 30.51
N SER A 555 10.43 27.72 29.36
CA SER A 555 10.18 28.52 28.15
C SER A 555 8.94 29.44 28.15
N GLY A 556 8.34 29.71 29.32
CA GLY A 556 7.17 30.59 29.46
C GLY A 556 7.49 31.90 30.17
N PHE A 557 7.09 33.04 29.60
CA PHE A 557 7.20 34.37 30.25
C PHE A 557 6.60 34.39 31.67
N ALA A 558 5.51 33.64 31.89
CA ALA A 558 4.91 33.46 33.20
C ALA A 558 5.76 32.58 34.14
N ALA A 559 6.42 31.53 33.63
CA ALA A 559 7.27 30.65 34.42
C ALA A 559 8.59 31.34 34.78
N GLU A 560 9.17 32.13 33.88
CA GLU A 560 10.36 32.94 34.13
C GLU A 560 10.07 34.02 35.18
N ALA A 561 8.99 34.79 35.03
CA ALA A 561 8.60 35.81 36.01
C ALA A 561 8.29 35.23 37.40
N LEU A 562 7.62 34.07 37.47
CA LEU A 562 7.26 33.42 38.73
C LEU A 562 8.47 32.75 39.37
N GLN A 563 9.39 32.15 38.59
CA GLN A 563 10.65 31.61 39.07
C GLN A 563 11.59 32.72 39.57
N THR A 564 11.70 33.85 38.85
CA THR A 564 12.47 35.01 39.30
C THR A 564 11.88 35.62 40.57
N ALA A 565 10.54 35.70 40.68
CA ALA A 565 9.87 36.14 41.90
C ALA A 565 10.06 35.16 43.08
N GLN A 566 9.99 33.85 42.83
CA GLN A 566 10.19 32.80 43.85
C GLN A 566 11.65 32.77 44.33
N ASN A 567 12.61 32.86 43.40
CA ASN A 567 14.03 32.90 43.71
C ASN A 567 14.40 34.20 44.43
N ALA A 568 13.81 35.34 44.05
CA ALA A 568 13.98 36.61 44.78
C ALA A 568 13.36 36.55 46.18
N TYR A 569 12.19 35.93 46.35
CA TYR A 569 11.54 35.75 47.65
C TYR A 569 12.34 34.83 48.59
N ASN A 570 12.87 33.73 48.06
CA ASN A 570 13.72 32.80 48.80
C ASN A 570 15.12 33.39 49.12
N ALA A 571 15.66 34.23 48.23
CA ALA A 571 16.89 35.01 48.48
C ALA A 571 16.75 35.91 49.71
N ILE A 572 15.59 36.58 49.84
CA ILE A 572 15.31 37.57 50.88
C ILE A 572 15.07 36.89 52.24
N GLN A 573 14.48 35.69 52.28
CA GLN A 573 14.17 34.97 53.53
C GLN A 573 15.31 34.06 54.05
N HIS A 574 16.08 33.40 53.16
CA HIS A 574 16.98 32.32 53.56
C HIS A 574 18.44 32.42 53.06
N GLY A 575 18.82 33.49 52.34
CA GLY A 575 20.23 33.83 52.09
C GLY A 575 21.04 32.84 51.22
N LYS A 576 20.41 31.85 50.56
CA LYS A 576 21.04 30.96 49.57
C LYS A 576 20.07 30.69 48.42
N THR A 577 20.52 30.89 47.17
CA THR A 577 19.66 30.88 45.97
C THR A 577 20.08 29.95 44.83
N ASP A 578 21.16 29.18 44.92
CA ASP A 578 21.71 28.51 43.73
C ASP A 578 21.13 27.12 43.38
N GLY A 579 20.36 26.47 44.27
CA GLY A 579 19.98 25.07 44.06
C GLY A 579 18.88 24.79 43.01
N GLY A 580 18.01 25.75 42.71
CA GLY A 580 16.80 25.49 41.90
C GLY A 580 17.03 25.45 40.38
N SER A 581 17.84 26.38 39.86
CA SER A 581 18.10 26.48 38.41
C SER A 581 19.10 25.43 37.93
N GLU A 582 20.04 25.02 38.79
CA GLU A 582 21.04 23.99 38.47
C GLU A 582 20.42 22.59 38.50
N ALA A 583 19.56 22.31 39.49
CA ALA A 583 18.78 21.07 39.53
C ALA A 583 17.86 20.91 38.30
N GLN A 584 17.18 21.98 37.87
CA GLN A 584 16.35 21.94 36.65
C GLN A 584 17.19 21.67 35.40
N LYS A 585 18.38 22.29 35.29
CA LYS A 585 19.33 22.03 34.20
C LYS A 585 19.73 20.55 34.19
N ASP A 586 20.07 20.00 35.35
CA ASP A 586 20.47 18.60 35.50
C ASP A 586 19.36 17.63 35.12
N THR A 587 18.12 17.84 35.59
CA THR A 587 16.96 17.01 35.24
C THR A 587 16.69 17.03 33.73
N PHE A 588 16.75 18.21 33.11
CA PHE A 588 16.53 18.36 31.67
C PHE A 588 17.62 17.65 30.84
N LEU A 589 18.90 17.84 31.19
CA LEU A 589 20.01 17.23 30.47
C LEU A 589 20.04 15.71 30.66
N THR A 590 19.77 15.22 31.87
CA THR A 590 19.63 13.78 32.13
C THR A 590 18.47 13.19 31.33
N ALA A 591 17.31 13.85 31.22
CA ALA A 591 16.21 13.36 30.39
C ALA A 591 16.56 13.26 28.89
N LEU A 592 17.36 14.20 28.35
CA LEU A 592 17.84 14.13 26.97
C LEU A 592 18.81 12.96 26.74
N ASN A 593 19.74 12.77 27.67
CA ASN A 593 20.70 11.68 27.63
C ASN A 593 19.99 10.33 27.80
N ASN A 594 19.05 10.24 28.74
CA ASN A 594 18.21 9.06 28.95
C ASN A 594 17.45 8.66 27.68
N SER A 595 16.83 9.64 27.02
CA SER A 595 16.08 9.39 25.78
C SER A 595 16.96 8.79 24.68
N ARG A 596 18.19 9.29 24.51
CA ARG A 596 19.13 8.77 23.51
C ARG A 596 19.65 7.38 23.87
N THR A 597 20.14 7.19 25.09
CA THR A 597 20.69 5.90 25.54
C THR A 597 19.63 4.80 25.53
N MET A 598 18.38 5.14 25.89
CA MET A 598 17.26 4.21 25.83
C MET A 598 17.00 3.71 24.41
N MET A 599 17.13 4.56 23.38
CA MET A 599 17.01 4.11 21.98
C MET A 599 18.07 3.05 21.62
N ASP A 600 19.32 3.25 22.04
CA ASP A 600 20.40 2.32 21.73
C ASP A 600 20.23 1.00 22.50
N MET A 601 19.83 1.06 23.77
CA MET A 601 19.52 -0.10 24.60
C MET A 601 18.31 -0.89 24.07
N LEU A 602 17.28 -0.20 23.56
CA LEU A 602 16.13 -0.83 22.90
C LEU A 602 16.50 -1.52 21.61
N ALA A 603 17.38 -0.92 20.79
CA ALA A 603 17.88 -1.55 19.57
C ALA A 603 18.65 -2.84 19.87
N GLU A 604 19.50 -2.84 20.91
CA GLU A 604 20.22 -4.03 21.34
C GLU A 604 19.28 -5.10 21.94
N LEU A 605 18.28 -4.68 22.74
CA LEU A 605 17.25 -5.59 23.25
C LEU A 605 16.47 -6.24 22.12
N LYS A 606 16.04 -5.47 21.12
CA LYS A 606 15.34 -5.97 19.94
C LYS A 606 16.17 -7.05 19.23
N LYS A 607 17.44 -6.77 18.94
CA LYS A 607 18.35 -7.74 18.32
C LYS A 607 18.50 -9.02 19.16
N SER A 608 18.56 -8.90 20.49
CA SER A 608 18.57 -10.05 21.39
C SER A 608 17.28 -10.86 21.31
N LEU A 609 16.11 -10.21 21.21
CA LEU A 609 14.81 -10.88 21.10
C LEU A 609 14.62 -11.54 19.74
N GLU A 610 15.08 -10.92 18.65
CA GLU A 610 15.09 -11.52 17.31
C GLU A 610 15.90 -12.83 17.29
N ALA A 611 17.05 -12.85 17.98
CA ALA A 611 17.85 -14.05 18.14
C ALA A 611 17.15 -15.13 18.99
N GLU A 612 16.38 -14.77 20.02
CA GLU A 612 15.57 -15.72 20.79
C GLU A 612 14.37 -16.25 19.98
N PHE A 613 13.70 -15.40 19.20
CA PHE A 613 12.61 -15.80 18.30
C PHE A 613 13.06 -16.73 17.18
N SER A 614 14.29 -16.59 16.69
CA SER A 614 14.86 -17.54 15.71
C SER A 614 14.96 -18.97 16.25
N LYS A 615 15.03 -19.14 17.58
CA LYS A 615 15.03 -20.44 18.26
C LYS A 615 13.62 -20.91 18.62
N PHE A 616 12.63 -20.03 18.51
CA PHE A 616 11.26 -20.25 18.93
C PHE A 616 10.41 -20.74 17.75
N GLY A 617 10.17 -22.05 17.71
CA GLY A 617 9.30 -22.68 16.70
C GLY A 617 9.97 -22.94 15.35
N SER A 618 9.41 -23.88 14.58
CA SER A 618 9.89 -24.23 13.24
C SER A 618 9.06 -23.60 12.12
N ASP A 619 7.96 -22.91 12.46
CA ASP A 619 7.01 -22.37 11.48
C ASP A 619 7.34 -20.91 11.13
N GLU A 620 7.66 -20.69 9.85
CA GLU A 620 8.07 -19.39 9.30
C GLU A 620 7.00 -18.30 9.49
N ARG A 621 5.72 -18.70 9.53
CA ARG A 621 4.60 -17.78 9.73
C ARG A 621 4.57 -17.20 11.14
N GLU A 622 4.75 -18.04 12.16
CA GLU A 622 4.80 -17.60 13.56
C GLU A 622 6.01 -16.69 13.81
N ARG A 623 7.16 -17.06 13.24
CA ARG A 623 8.38 -16.24 13.29
C ARG A 623 8.16 -14.86 12.69
N THR A 624 7.50 -14.77 11.53
CA THR A 624 7.21 -13.48 10.87
C THR A 624 6.28 -12.61 11.72
N LYS A 625 5.23 -13.20 12.34
CA LYS A 625 4.34 -12.49 13.26
C LYS A 625 5.10 -11.92 14.47
N LEU A 626 5.97 -12.72 15.08
CA LEU A 626 6.79 -12.29 16.23
C LEU A 626 7.78 -11.18 15.87
N LEU A 627 8.38 -11.23 14.69
CA LEU A 627 9.25 -10.14 14.22
C LEU A 627 8.46 -8.86 13.97
N HIS A 628 7.22 -8.97 13.49
CA HIS A 628 6.37 -7.81 13.26
C HIS A 628 5.98 -7.11 14.57
N SER A 629 5.73 -7.83 15.67
CA SER A 629 5.41 -7.20 16.96
C SER A 629 6.57 -6.36 17.52
N LEU A 630 7.82 -6.67 17.18
CA LEU A 630 8.99 -5.87 17.56
C LEU A 630 9.10 -4.53 16.81
N SER A 631 8.36 -4.34 15.70
CA SER A 631 8.39 -3.06 14.96
C SER A 631 7.87 -1.88 15.78
N GLN A 632 7.03 -2.14 16.79
CA GLN A 632 6.52 -1.10 17.68
C GLN A 632 7.62 -0.46 18.55
N PHE A 633 8.72 -1.17 18.81
CA PHE A 633 9.89 -0.57 19.47
C PHE A 633 10.62 0.43 18.56
N ASP A 634 10.56 0.24 17.24
CA ASP A 634 11.09 1.22 16.28
C ASP A 634 10.23 2.49 16.27
N ASP A 635 8.90 2.34 16.39
CA ASP A 635 7.98 3.48 16.51
C ASP A 635 8.26 4.30 17.77
N PHE A 636 8.40 3.63 18.91
CA PHE A 636 8.77 4.28 20.17
C PHE A 636 10.14 4.98 20.07
N SER A 637 11.14 4.32 19.48
CA SER A 637 12.48 4.89 19.27
C SER A 637 12.44 6.14 18.38
N ARG A 638 11.62 6.15 17.33
CA ARG A 638 11.41 7.34 16.48
C ARG A 638 10.77 8.49 17.26
N GLN A 639 9.83 8.20 18.15
CA GLN A 639 9.21 9.23 18.99
C GLN A 639 10.17 9.81 20.03
N LEU A 640 10.99 8.97 20.67
CA LEU A 640 12.09 9.42 21.52
C LEU A 640 13.09 10.28 20.74
N GLN A 641 13.45 9.89 19.52
CA GLN A 641 14.34 10.67 18.66
C GLN A 641 13.77 12.05 18.37
N ASN A 642 12.49 12.15 18.00
CA ASN A 642 11.82 13.41 17.75
C ASN A 642 11.76 14.29 19.01
N CYS A 643 11.47 13.68 20.17
CA CYS A 643 11.44 14.38 21.45
C CYS A 643 12.84 14.93 21.83
N THR A 644 13.87 14.10 21.69
CA THR A 644 15.27 14.46 21.97
C THR A 644 15.75 15.57 21.03
N ALA A 645 15.49 15.44 19.73
CA ALA A 645 15.84 16.45 18.73
C ALA A 645 15.13 17.79 19.02
N HIS A 646 13.85 17.75 19.40
CA HIS A 646 13.11 18.94 19.83
C HIS A 646 13.73 19.59 21.07
N GLY A 647 14.07 18.79 22.09
CA GLY A 647 14.70 19.27 23.31
C GLY A 647 16.08 19.91 23.06
N VAL A 648 16.94 19.27 22.27
CA VAL A 648 18.25 19.81 21.88
C VAL A 648 18.11 21.10 21.06
N ALA A 649 17.17 21.14 20.12
CA ALA A 649 16.90 22.36 19.35
C ALA A 649 16.36 23.50 20.24
N SER A 650 15.55 23.17 21.27
CA SER A 650 15.06 24.13 22.26
C SER A 650 16.21 24.70 23.10
N LEU A 651 17.16 23.85 23.52
CA LEU A 651 18.36 24.28 24.25
C LEU A 651 19.21 25.25 23.42
N ALA A 652 19.45 24.92 22.15
CA ALA A 652 20.16 25.81 21.21
C ALA A 652 19.41 27.16 21.04
N ARG A 653 18.09 27.12 20.84
CA ARG A 653 17.28 28.33 20.63
C ARG A 653 17.21 29.24 21.86
N THR A 654 17.27 28.69 23.06
CA THR A 654 17.05 29.45 24.28
C THR A 654 18.37 29.98 24.85
N LEU A 655 19.41 29.16 24.89
CA LEU A 655 20.70 29.52 25.51
C LEU A 655 21.71 30.09 24.51
N PHE A 656 21.77 29.54 23.29
CA PHE A 656 22.81 29.90 22.33
C PHE A 656 22.37 31.09 21.47
N LYS A 657 21.09 31.15 21.07
CA LYS A 657 20.55 32.20 20.19
C LYS A 657 20.83 33.63 20.68
N SER A 658 20.59 33.94 21.96
CA SER A 658 20.77 35.30 22.49
C SER A 658 22.23 35.72 22.48
N ARG A 659 23.13 34.82 22.91
CA ARG A 659 24.58 35.04 22.94
C ARG A 659 25.17 35.15 21.53
N LEU A 660 24.75 34.27 20.62
CA LEU A 660 25.15 34.33 19.21
C LEU A 660 24.64 35.60 18.55
N LYS A 661 23.40 36.01 18.82
CA LYS A 661 22.85 37.27 18.30
C LYS A 661 23.71 38.46 18.73
N THR A 662 24.00 38.60 20.03
CA THR A 662 24.83 39.70 20.54
C THR A 662 26.24 39.66 19.96
N SER A 663 26.83 38.47 19.82
CA SER A 663 28.16 38.33 19.22
C SER A 663 28.18 38.60 17.70
N CYS A 664 27.09 38.35 16.97
CA CYS A 664 26.99 38.69 15.55
C CYS A 664 26.68 40.18 15.34
N GLU A 665 25.94 40.83 16.24
CA GLU A 665 25.55 42.23 16.09
C GLU A 665 26.74 43.20 16.08
N THR A 666 27.86 42.84 16.70
CA THR A 666 29.12 43.62 16.63
C THR A 666 29.68 43.75 15.22
N TYR A 667 29.27 42.88 14.28
CA TYR A 667 29.66 42.99 12.88
C TYR A 667 29.07 44.25 12.25
N VAL A 668 27.82 44.63 12.58
CA VAL A 668 27.13 45.79 11.98
C VAL A 668 27.89 47.10 12.21
N ASP A 669 28.59 47.21 13.34
CA ASP A 669 29.34 48.40 13.73
C ASP A 669 30.66 48.59 12.95
N LEU A 670 31.07 47.58 12.15
CA LEU A 670 32.29 47.65 11.34
C LEU A 670 32.03 48.34 9.98
N PRO A 671 33.04 49.03 9.41
CA PRO A 671 32.94 49.56 8.06
C PRO A 671 33.03 48.44 7.02
N HIS A 672 32.01 48.30 6.16
CA HIS A 672 31.95 47.29 5.08
C HIS A 672 32.12 47.88 3.68
N SER A 673 32.17 49.21 3.56
CA SER A 673 32.56 49.90 2.32
C SER A 673 34.02 50.30 2.43
N LEU A 674 34.91 49.38 2.04
CA LEU A 674 36.35 49.47 2.33
C LEU A 674 37.12 50.23 1.23
N THR A 675 38.15 50.97 1.62
CA THR A 675 39.19 51.43 0.70
C THR A 675 40.30 50.38 0.56
N SER A 676 41.15 50.49 -0.46
CA SER A 676 42.28 49.57 -0.67
C SER A 676 43.23 49.50 0.53
N GLU A 677 43.42 50.60 1.26
CA GLU A 677 44.29 50.65 2.45
C GLU A 677 43.63 49.95 3.64
N GLN A 678 42.32 50.14 3.82
CA GLN A 678 41.53 49.46 4.87
C GLN A 678 41.45 47.94 4.63
N LEU A 679 41.36 47.51 3.37
CA LEU A 679 41.42 46.09 3.02
C LEU A 679 42.74 45.47 3.48
N THR A 680 43.88 46.07 3.16
CA THR A 680 45.21 45.56 3.60
C THR A 680 45.33 45.53 5.13
N GLN A 681 44.73 46.49 5.84
CA GLN A 681 44.67 46.47 7.31
C GLN A 681 43.85 45.28 7.83
N TYR A 682 42.70 44.97 7.21
CA TYR A 682 41.86 43.83 7.59
C TYR A 682 42.48 42.48 7.20
N GLU A 683 43.26 42.43 6.11
CA GLU A 683 43.99 41.24 5.73
C GLU A 683 45.12 40.89 6.72
N ALA A 684 45.73 41.90 7.33
CA ALA A 684 46.75 41.77 8.35
C ALA A 684 46.18 41.46 9.75
N ASN A 685 45.04 42.05 10.10
CA ASN A 685 44.35 41.80 11.37
C ASN A 685 42.82 41.85 11.19
N GLU A 686 42.20 40.68 11.16
CA GLU A 686 40.76 40.52 10.98
C GLU A 686 40.02 40.80 12.31
N PRO A 687 39.05 41.74 12.35
CA PRO A 687 38.49 42.25 13.61
C PRO A 687 37.36 41.43 14.24
N PHE A 688 36.71 40.52 13.50
CA PHE A 688 35.42 39.91 13.87
C PHE A 688 35.42 38.38 13.97
N ILE A 689 35.67 37.64 12.89
CA ILE A 689 35.50 36.19 12.78
C ILE A 689 36.32 35.43 13.82
N SER A 690 37.56 35.85 14.09
CA SER A 690 38.39 35.23 15.13
C SER A 690 37.73 35.31 16.52
N ASN A 691 37.23 36.50 16.88
CA ASN A 691 36.52 36.72 18.15
C ASN A 691 35.17 35.99 18.19
N PHE A 692 34.48 35.92 17.06
CA PHE A 692 33.22 35.20 16.92
C PHE A 692 33.40 33.68 17.09
N ASN A 693 34.44 33.09 16.50
CA ASN A 693 34.77 31.68 16.68
C ASN A 693 35.11 31.36 18.15
N VAL A 694 35.88 32.22 18.83
CA VAL A 694 36.16 32.07 20.27
C VAL A 694 34.88 32.13 21.13
N ALA A 695 33.91 32.96 20.74
CA ALA A 695 32.61 33.02 21.42
C ALA A 695 31.81 31.72 21.23
N ILE A 696 31.88 31.09 20.05
CA ILE A 696 31.26 29.80 19.75
C ILE A 696 31.94 28.68 20.54
N ASP A 697 33.28 28.61 20.56
CA ASP A 697 34.05 27.61 21.30
C ASP A 697 33.69 27.59 22.79
N LYS A 698 33.53 28.77 23.40
CA LYS A 698 33.11 28.89 24.80
C LYS A 698 31.73 28.29 25.06
N LEU A 699 30.82 28.34 24.09
CA LEU A 699 29.49 27.73 24.22
C LEU A 699 29.56 26.21 24.06
N PHE A 700 30.38 25.71 23.14
CA PHE A 700 30.59 24.28 22.91
C PHE A 700 31.25 23.60 24.12
N ALA A 701 32.36 24.16 24.61
CA ALA A 701 33.09 23.62 25.77
C ALA A 701 32.23 23.51 27.04
N ALA A 702 31.21 24.36 27.19
CA ALA A 702 30.33 24.34 28.36
C ALA A 702 29.35 23.15 28.40
N PHE A 703 29.06 22.53 27.25
CA PHE A 703 28.07 21.44 27.12
C PHE A 703 28.67 20.10 26.70
N GLU A 704 29.92 20.07 26.22
CA GLU A 704 30.65 18.86 25.87
C GLU A 704 30.67 17.80 26.98
N PRO A 705 30.97 18.11 28.27
CA PRO A 705 30.98 17.09 29.32
C PRO A 705 29.59 16.73 29.87
N LEU A 706 28.51 17.39 29.40
CA LEU A 706 27.16 17.24 29.97
C LEU A 706 26.21 16.43 29.06
N LEU A 707 26.60 16.19 27.81
CA LEU A 707 25.77 15.54 26.81
C LEU A 707 26.47 14.31 26.24
N ILE A 708 25.67 13.29 25.94
CA ILE A 708 26.14 12.14 25.17
C ILE A 708 26.52 12.60 23.76
N LYS A 709 27.54 11.95 23.18
CA LYS A 709 28.14 12.29 21.88
C LYS A 709 27.11 12.65 20.80
N ASP A 710 26.08 11.83 20.58
CA ASP A 710 25.08 12.09 19.53
C ASP A 710 24.19 13.31 19.81
N ASN A 711 23.82 13.51 21.08
CA ASN A 711 23.07 14.69 21.51
C ASN A 711 23.92 15.95 21.37
N TYR A 712 25.21 15.85 21.68
CA TYR A 712 26.19 16.92 21.50
C TYR A 712 26.37 17.25 20.01
N GLU A 713 26.58 16.25 19.14
CA GLU A 713 26.66 16.46 17.68
C GLU A 713 25.39 17.13 17.13
N THR A 714 24.22 16.75 17.63
CA THR A 714 22.94 17.38 17.25
C THR A 714 22.89 18.83 17.72
N LEU A 715 23.36 19.13 18.94
CA LEU A 715 23.46 20.48 19.48
C LEU A 715 24.41 21.35 18.64
N LEU A 716 25.57 20.81 18.26
CA LEU A 716 26.53 21.46 17.39
C LEU A 716 25.89 21.83 16.04
N LEU A 717 25.18 20.90 15.40
CA LEU A 717 24.49 21.15 14.13
C LEU A 717 23.38 22.18 14.23
N CYS A 718 22.57 22.15 15.30
CA CYS A 718 21.56 23.17 15.58
C CYS A 718 22.21 24.54 15.77
N THR A 719 23.32 24.60 16.50
CA THR A 719 24.07 25.83 16.74
C THR A 719 24.65 26.39 15.45
N CYS A 720 25.28 25.56 14.60
CA CYS A 720 25.75 25.97 13.28
C CYS A 720 24.63 26.60 12.45
N SER A 721 23.44 25.98 12.45
CA SER A 721 22.28 26.55 11.75
C SER A 721 21.87 27.92 12.28
N GLU A 722 21.90 28.13 13.59
CA GLU A 722 21.61 29.45 14.18
C GLU A 722 22.73 30.47 13.92
N CYS A 723 24.01 30.07 13.94
CA CYS A 723 25.14 30.92 13.56
C CYS A 723 24.96 31.47 12.14
N TYR A 724 24.71 30.59 11.17
CA TYR A 724 24.51 31.00 9.77
C TYR A 724 23.30 31.92 9.60
N LYS A 725 22.16 31.61 10.24
CA LYS A 725 20.96 32.45 10.19
C LYS A 725 21.19 33.84 10.79
N HIS A 726 21.91 33.93 11.91
CA HIS A 726 22.19 35.21 12.55
C HIS A 726 23.18 36.04 11.74
N PHE A 727 24.19 35.40 11.16
CA PHE A 727 25.15 36.08 10.30
C PHE A 727 24.50 36.58 9.00
N GLU A 728 23.62 35.79 8.38
CA GLU A 728 22.78 36.22 7.24
C GLU A 728 21.95 37.47 7.57
N ARG A 729 21.27 37.49 8.73
CA ARG A 729 20.47 38.66 9.16
C ARG A 729 21.32 39.91 9.38
N VAL A 730 22.56 39.75 9.80
CA VAL A 730 23.48 40.86 10.05
C VAL A 730 24.02 41.40 8.73
N ILE A 731 24.40 40.53 7.78
CA ILE A 731 24.76 40.93 6.41
C ILE A 731 23.64 41.76 5.77
N GLY A 732 22.38 41.37 5.95
CA GLY A 732 21.22 42.12 5.43
C GLY A 732 21.02 43.54 6.01
N LYS A 733 21.78 43.93 7.05
CA LYS A 733 21.78 45.30 7.61
C LYS A 733 22.96 46.15 7.14
N CYS A 734 23.94 45.56 6.46
CA CYS A 734 25.16 46.22 6.05
C CYS A 734 25.09 46.68 4.58
N GLN A 735 25.91 47.67 4.21
CA GLN A 735 26.14 48.04 2.81
C GLN A 735 27.59 47.76 2.42
N PHE A 736 27.76 47.11 1.28
CA PHE A 736 29.05 46.62 0.80
C PHE A 736 29.45 47.35 -0.49
N ASN A 737 30.75 47.53 -0.68
CA ASN A 737 31.34 47.74 -2.00
C ASN A 737 32.09 46.46 -2.43
N ARG A 738 32.68 46.45 -3.64
CA ARG A 738 33.45 45.29 -4.13
C ARG A 738 34.52 44.77 -3.16
N PHE A 739 35.26 45.65 -2.50
CA PHE A 739 36.30 45.29 -1.53
C PHE A 739 35.73 44.73 -0.23
N GLY A 740 34.60 45.28 0.25
CA GLY A 740 33.85 44.74 1.37
C GLY A 740 33.29 43.34 1.10
N ALA A 741 32.78 43.10 -0.11
CA ALA A 741 32.30 41.79 -0.50
C ALA A 741 33.43 40.74 -0.60
N LEU A 742 34.63 41.14 -1.04
CA LEU A 742 35.81 40.27 -1.05
C LEU A 742 36.24 39.87 0.37
N GLN A 743 36.23 40.83 1.29
CA GLN A 743 36.52 40.59 2.69
C GLN A 743 35.46 39.66 3.33
N LEU A 744 34.17 39.89 3.05
CA LEU A 744 33.09 39.02 3.49
C LEU A 744 33.25 37.57 2.98
N ASP A 745 33.69 37.38 1.73
CA ASP A 745 33.97 36.03 1.19
C ASP A 745 35.09 35.33 1.97
N ARG A 746 36.16 36.04 2.31
CA ARG A 746 37.23 35.51 3.16
C ARG A 746 36.71 35.14 4.55
N GLU A 747 35.93 36.00 5.17
CA GLU A 747 35.34 35.81 6.51
C GLU A 747 34.41 34.59 6.55
N VAL A 748 33.52 34.45 5.57
CA VAL A 748 32.60 33.29 5.48
C VAL A 748 33.34 31.99 5.18
N ARG A 749 34.41 32.02 4.38
CA ARG A 749 35.27 30.84 4.18
C ARG A 749 35.99 30.42 5.47
N GLN A 750 36.47 31.38 6.27
CA GLN A 750 37.08 31.11 7.57
C GLN A 750 36.06 30.51 8.55
N LEU A 751 34.86 31.08 8.64
CA LEU A 751 33.76 30.53 9.45
C LEU A 751 33.40 29.10 9.01
N ASN A 752 33.26 28.87 7.70
CA ASN A 752 32.95 27.55 7.14
C ASN A 752 34.04 26.53 7.43
N SER A 753 35.31 26.93 7.34
CA SER A 753 36.45 26.07 7.67
C SER A 753 36.45 25.68 9.15
N TYR A 754 36.24 26.66 10.05
CA TYR A 754 36.16 26.43 11.49
C TYR A 754 34.97 25.51 11.86
N LEU A 755 33.74 25.84 11.46
CA LEU A 755 32.56 25.02 11.77
C LEU A 755 32.63 23.62 11.16
N SER A 756 33.24 23.47 9.96
CA SER A 756 33.49 22.15 9.37
C SER A 756 34.52 21.34 10.15
N ALA A 757 35.53 22.00 10.74
CA ALA A 757 36.53 21.33 11.57
C ALA A 757 35.96 20.85 12.90
N VAL A 758 35.03 21.61 13.49
CA VAL A 758 34.41 21.27 14.79
C VAL A 758 33.26 20.26 14.66
N VAL A 759 32.38 20.43 13.66
CA VAL A 759 31.12 19.65 13.54
C VAL A 759 31.15 18.60 12.42
N GLY A 760 32.15 18.68 11.53
CA GLY A 760 32.28 17.80 10.37
C GLY A 760 31.49 18.27 9.13
N TRP A 761 31.43 17.41 8.11
CA TRP A 761 30.91 17.77 6.77
C TRP A 761 29.46 18.29 6.77
N LYS A 762 28.61 17.79 7.67
CA LYS A 762 27.19 18.17 7.79
C LYS A 762 26.98 19.67 8.07
N ALA A 763 27.98 20.38 8.59
CA ALA A 763 27.92 21.84 8.77
C ALA A 763 27.90 22.60 7.44
N ARG A 764 28.56 22.08 6.39
CA ARG A 764 28.64 22.73 5.06
C ARG A 764 27.26 22.90 4.43
N GLU A 765 26.40 21.90 4.57
CA GLU A 765 25.03 21.96 4.07
C GLU A 765 24.23 23.08 4.75
N LYS A 766 24.47 23.34 6.04
CA LYS A 766 23.83 24.44 6.78
C LYS A 766 24.33 25.82 6.36
N GLY A 767 25.57 25.92 5.88
CA GLY A 767 26.18 27.14 5.38
C GLY A 767 25.95 27.44 3.90
N ALA A 768 25.34 26.51 3.14
CA ALA A 768 25.19 26.62 1.69
C ALA A 768 24.44 27.88 1.23
N ARG A 769 23.36 28.25 1.95
CA ARG A 769 22.59 29.47 1.65
C ARG A 769 23.44 30.72 1.84
N LEU A 770 24.17 30.81 2.96
CA LEU A 770 25.06 31.93 3.23
C LEU A 770 26.17 32.04 2.15
N SER A 771 26.74 30.91 1.72
CA SER A 771 27.72 30.91 0.64
C SER A 771 27.14 31.43 -0.68
N GLN A 772 25.89 31.12 -1.01
CA GLN A 772 25.22 31.69 -2.20
C GLN A 772 25.04 33.21 -2.08
N ILE A 773 24.65 33.71 -0.90
CA ILE A 773 24.52 35.16 -0.63
C ILE A 773 25.85 35.87 -0.88
N VAL A 774 26.94 35.32 -0.33
CA VAL A 774 28.28 35.87 -0.48
C VAL A 774 28.75 35.82 -1.93
N SER A 775 28.51 34.72 -2.65
CA SER A 775 28.87 34.62 -4.07
C SER A 775 28.15 35.68 -4.91
N LEU A 776 26.86 35.95 -4.64
CA LEU A 776 26.12 37.02 -5.30
C LEU A 776 26.64 38.42 -4.93
N LEU A 777 27.02 38.63 -3.67
CA LEU A 777 27.59 39.91 -3.24
C LEU A 777 29.00 40.15 -3.82
N ASN A 778 29.75 39.13 -4.20
CA ASN A 778 31.15 39.24 -4.63
C ASN A 778 31.34 39.52 -6.13
N VAL A 779 30.25 39.64 -6.89
CA VAL A 779 30.26 39.86 -8.35
C VAL A 779 30.75 41.25 -8.75
N GLU A 780 31.37 41.37 -9.90
CA GLU A 780 31.90 42.65 -10.41
C GLU A 780 30.86 43.39 -11.25
N THR A 781 30.02 42.66 -11.98
CA THR A 781 29.00 43.21 -12.89
C THR A 781 27.64 42.55 -12.69
N LEU A 782 26.58 43.20 -13.19
CA LEU A 782 25.24 42.61 -13.17
C LEU A 782 25.11 41.39 -14.08
N ASP A 783 25.89 41.32 -15.15
CA ASP A 783 25.94 40.15 -16.04
C ASP A 783 26.57 38.95 -15.32
N GLU A 784 27.66 39.17 -14.58
CA GLU A 784 28.25 38.14 -13.72
C GLU A 784 27.30 37.72 -12.59
N ALA A 785 26.51 38.64 -12.04
CA ALA A 785 25.46 38.31 -11.07
C ALA A 785 24.42 37.35 -11.64
N VAL A 786 24.05 37.53 -12.91
CA VAL A 786 23.16 36.63 -13.64
C VAL A 786 23.84 35.27 -13.86
N ASP A 787 25.13 35.23 -14.21
CA ASP A 787 25.88 33.98 -14.41
C ASP A 787 26.06 33.18 -13.10
N VAL A 788 26.38 33.84 -11.99
CA VAL A 788 26.48 33.23 -10.65
C VAL A 788 25.12 32.70 -10.18
N TRP A 789 24.05 33.44 -10.48
CA TRP A 789 22.68 33.01 -10.21
C TRP A 789 22.30 31.77 -11.03
N GLN A 790 22.65 31.73 -12.31
CA GLN A 790 22.35 30.64 -13.24
C GLN A 790 23.19 29.37 -12.97
N SER A 791 24.48 29.52 -12.68
CA SER A 791 25.36 28.39 -12.33
C SER A 791 24.92 27.67 -11.06
N SER A 792 24.18 28.35 -10.18
CA SER A 792 23.60 27.79 -8.95
C SER A 792 22.21 27.14 -9.13
N SER A 793 21.74 26.92 -10.36
CA SER A 793 20.35 26.47 -10.64
C SER A 793 19.97 25.15 -9.96
N SER A 794 20.87 24.17 -9.85
CA SER A 794 20.57 22.84 -9.27
C SER A 794 20.60 22.80 -7.72
N SER A 795 21.09 23.83 -7.05
CA SER A 795 21.27 23.89 -5.58
C SER A 795 20.68 25.17 -4.94
N ARG A 796 19.83 25.90 -5.67
CA ARG A 796 19.33 27.22 -5.29
C ARG A 796 18.50 27.21 -3.99
N LEU A 797 18.95 27.97 -2.99
CA LEU A 797 18.26 28.16 -1.71
C LEU A 797 17.69 29.57 -1.54
N ILE A 798 17.97 30.47 -2.48
CA ILE A 798 17.58 31.89 -2.46
C ILE A 798 16.53 32.12 -3.57
N SER A 799 15.50 32.91 -3.29
CA SER A 799 14.47 33.29 -4.26
C SER A 799 14.88 34.48 -5.15
N PRO A 800 14.28 34.66 -6.35
CA PRO A 800 14.58 35.79 -7.23
C PRO A 800 14.46 37.16 -6.56
N SER A 801 13.42 37.38 -5.76
CA SER A 801 13.21 38.60 -4.99
C SER A 801 14.27 38.81 -3.91
N GLU A 802 14.70 37.73 -3.24
CA GLU A 802 15.78 37.80 -2.27
C GLU A 802 17.11 38.13 -2.97
N ALA A 803 17.40 37.56 -4.13
CA ALA A 803 18.61 37.85 -4.90
C ALA A 803 18.71 39.32 -5.30
N ILE A 804 17.59 39.91 -5.75
CA ILE A 804 17.47 41.35 -6.02
C ILE A 804 17.76 42.14 -4.74
N SER A 805 17.16 41.77 -3.61
CA SER A 805 17.40 42.47 -2.32
C SER A 805 18.86 42.34 -1.83
N ILE A 806 19.52 41.22 -2.09
CA ILE A 806 20.92 40.97 -1.75
C ILE A 806 21.83 41.83 -2.64
N LEU A 807 21.58 41.87 -3.96
CA LEU A 807 22.34 42.72 -4.88
C LEU A 807 22.16 44.21 -4.56
N GLN A 808 21.01 44.62 -4.03
CA GLN A 808 20.79 45.98 -3.53
C GLN A 808 21.62 46.32 -2.27
N LEU A 809 22.28 45.36 -1.62
CA LEU A 809 23.23 45.67 -0.54
C LEU A 809 24.57 46.20 -1.08
N ARG A 810 24.83 46.12 -2.40
CA ARG A 810 26.01 46.67 -3.06
C ARG A 810 25.80 48.13 -3.45
N SER A 811 26.53 49.04 -2.82
CA SER A 811 26.40 50.49 -3.02
C SER A 811 27.00 50.99 -4.35
N ASP A 812 27.88 50.19 -4.95
CA ASP A 812 28.57 50.46 -6.22
C ASP A 812 27.82 49.95 -7.46
N LEU A 813 26.78 49.13 -7.28
CA LEU A 813 25.95 48.65 -8.39
C LEU A 813 24.72 49.56 -8.60
N PRO A 814 24.30 49.78 -9.87
CA PRO A 814 23.18 50.66 -10.17
C PRO A 814 21.83 50.03 -9.76
N HIS A 815 21.25 50.51 -8.66
CA HIS A 815 19.96 50.05 -8.11
C HIS A 815 18.80 50.03 -9.12
N ASN A 816 18.76 50.99 -10.05
CA ASN A 816 17.72 51.07 -11.09
C ASN A 816 17.80 49.91 -12.10
N LEU A 817 18.99 49.39 -12.37
CA LEU A 817 19.16 48.24 -13.26
C LEU A 817 18.91 46.93 -12.50
N ILE A 818 19.26 46.88 -11.21
CA ILE A 818 18.96 45.73 -10.34
C ILE A 818 17.46 45.49 -10.20
N ALA A 819 16.66 46.56 -10.02
CA ALA A 819 15.20 46.46 -9.92
C ALA A 819 14.52 45.96 -11.21
N ASN A 820 15.20 46.10 -12.36
CA ASN A 820 14.70 45.70 -13.69
C ASN A 820 15.24 44.34 -14.16
N LEU A 821 15.96 43.60 -13.32
CA LEU A 821 16.46 42.26 -13.65
C LEU A 821 15.29 41.28 -13.84
N LYS A 822 15.05 40.85 -15.09
CA LYS A 822 13.98 39.90 -15.43
C LYS A 822 14.48 38.47 -15.27
N LEU A 823 14.05 37.82 -14.18
CA LEU A 823 14.44 36.44 -13.83
C LEU A 823 13.30 35.46 -14.22
N TYR A 824 13.54 34.58 -15.18
CA TYR A 824 12.63 33.47 -15.53
C TYR A 824 12.68 32.37 -14.46
N ASN A 825 11.56 31.70 -14.16
CA ASN A 825 11.53 30.63 -13.15
C ASN A 825 10.79 29.39 -13.64
N GLU A 826 11.44 28.23 -13.51
CA GLU A 826 10.90 26.90 -13.72
C GLU A 826 10.91 26.14 -12.39
N GLU A 827 9.85 25.42 -12.08
CA GLU A 827 9.71 24.67 -10.83
C GLU A 827 9.20 23.26 -11.15
N LEU A 828 9.81 22.24 -10.54
CA LEU A 828 9.34 20.85 -10.52
C LEU A 828 9.11 20.44 -9.08
N THR A 829 7.87 20.11 -8.75
CA THR A 829 7.49 19.54 -7.45
C THR A 829 7.14 18.07 -7.65
N ILE A 830 7.81 17.19 -6.92
CA ILE A 830 7.56 15.75 -6.86
C ILE A 830 7.01 15.41 -5.47
N SER A 831 5.83 14.81 -5.41
CA SER A 831 5.20 14.42 -4.15
C SER A 831 4.73 12.98 -4.22
N ARG A 832 4.87 12.25 -3.10
CA ARG A 832 4.35 10.89 -2.95
C ARG A 832 2.91 10.96 -2.44
N LEU A 833 2.01 10.33 -3.19
CA LEU A 833 0.59 10.24 -2.83
C LEU A 833 0.35 9.09 -1.82
N PRO A 834 -0.79 9.06 -1.10
CA PRO A 834 -1.09 8.04 -0.08
C PRO A 834 -1.00 6.59 -0.58
N THR A 835 -1.30 6.35 -1.86
CA THR A 835 -1.21 5.04 -2.50
C THR A 835 0.20 4.67 -3.01
N ASN A 836 1.24 5.42 -2.64
CA ASN A 836 2.61 5.31 -3.14
C ASN A 836 2.79 5.66 -4.64
N ALA A 837 1.77 6.21 -5.30
CA ALA A 837 1.92 6.83 -6.61
C ALA A 837 2.74 8.13 -6.50
N LEU A 838 3.43 8.51 -7.58
CA LEU A 838 4.29 9.70 -7.61
C LEU A 838 3.65 10.78 -8.49
N LEU A 839 3.41 11.96 -7.92
CA LEU A 839 2.93 13.14 -8.62
C LEU A 839 4.10 14.07 -8.95
N ALA A 840 4.33 14.34 -10.23
CA ALA A 840 5.25 15.37 -10.68
C ALA A 840 4.47 16.56 -11.26
N ASN A 841 4.80 17.77 -10.81
CA ASN A 841 4.17 19.04 -11.19
C ASN A 841 5.24 20.03 -11.66
N PHE A 842 5.23 20.32 -12.95
CA PHE A 842 6.09 21.28 -13.63
C PHE A 842 5.35 22.60 -13.78
N ARG A 843 5.96 23.70 -13.35
CA ARG A 843 5.42 25.06 -13.42
C ARG A 843 6.47 25.98 -14.00
N PHE A 844 6.16 26.63 -15.12
CA PHE A 844 7.01 27.63 -15.76
C PHE A 844 6.31 28.98 -15.66
N THR A 845 6.96 29.96 -15.03
CA THR A 845 6.39 31.30 -14.82
C THR A 845 7.22 32.33 -15.57
N ILE A 846 6.54 33.12 -16.41
CA ILE A 846 7.15 34.20 -17.20
C ILE A 846 6.44 35.49 -16.86
N ASP A 847 7.19 36.46 -16.33
CA ASP A 847 6.70 37.79 -16.03
C ASP A 847 7.16 38.81 -17.08
N SER A 848 6.28 39.76 -17.46
CA SER A 848 6.56 40.77 -18.49
C SER A 848 5.88 42.11 -18.18
N ASP A 849 6.43 43.23 -18.64
CA ASP A 849 5.80 44.55 -18.54
C ASP A 849 5.17 44.87 -19.90
N GLY A 850 3.91 44.50 -20.08
CA GLY A 850 3.27 44.49 -21.39
C GLY A 850 2.66 45.82 -21.81
N ASP A 851 3.31 46.54 -22.75
CA ASP A 851 2.60 47.36 -23.74
C ASP A 851 3.41 47.69 -25.02
N LYS A 852 4.73 47.50 -25.04
CA LYS A 852 5.56 47.62 -26.25
C LYS A 852 5.57 46.31 -27.05
N LEU A 853 4.58 46.12 -27.93
CA LEU A 853 4.66 45.07 -28.96
C LEU A 853 5.71 45.45 -30.00
N GLY A 854 6.93 44.96 -29.84
CA GLY A 854 8.06 45.13 -30.76
C GLY A 854 8.90 43.85 -30.87
N PRO A 855 10.03 43.88 -31.60
CA PRO A 855 10.95 42.75 -31.76
C PRO A 855 11.63 42.29 -30.45
N ASP A 856 11.46 43.01 -29.34
CA ASP A 856 12.21 42.85 -28.07
C ASP A 856 11.59 41.82 -27.09
N TYR A 857 10.77 40.88 -27.56
CA TYR A 857 10.25 39.78 -26.72
C TYR A 857 11.33 38.70 -26.52
N HIS A 858 12.18 38.84 -25.51
CA HIS A 858 13.24 37.85 -25.22
C HIS A 858 12.73 36.60 -24.46
N LEU A 859 11.71 36.73 -23.59
CA LEU A 859 11.18 35.62 -22.77
C LEU A 859 9.67 35.36 -22.96
N PHE A 860 8.84 36.36 -23.27
CA PHE A 860 7.39 36.17 -23.37
C PHE A 860 6.98 35.61 -24.76
N PRO A 861 6.14 34.56 -24.83
CA PRO A 861 5.78 33.96 -26.12
C PRO A 861 4.96 34.92 -27.01
N ARG A 862 5.55 35.32 -28.15
CA ARG A 862 4.95 36.25 -29.12
C ARG A 862 3.55 35.84 -29.58
N LEU A 863 3.34 34.55 -29.85
CA LEU A 863 2.04 34.01 -30.27
C LEU A 863 0.94 34.26 -29.23
N VAL A 864 1.27 34.15 -27.94
CA VAL A 864 0.34 34.40 -26.83
C VAL A 864 0.06 35.90 -26.72
N ALA A 865 1.10 36.75 -26.86
CA ALA A 865 0.94 38.21 -26.85
C ALA A 865 0.04 38.74 -27.99
N GLU A 866 0.23 38.23 -29.22
CA GLU A 866 -0.60 38.62 -30.37
C GLU A 866 -2.06 38.20 -30.17
N MET A 867 -2.31 36.98 -29.70
CA MET A 867 -3.65 36.45 -29.44
C MET A 867 -4.42 37.22 -28.35
N ILE A 868 -3.75 37.56 -27.25
CA ILE A 868 -4.36 38.35 -26.17
C ILE A 868 -4.75 39.74 -26.67
N LYS A 869 -3.91 40.35 -27.51
CA LYS A 869 -4.16 41.69 -28.06
C LYS A 869 -5.27 41.68 -29.11
N SER A 870 -5.27 40.70 -30.02
CA SER A 870 -6.24 40.67 -31.12
C SER A 870 -7.67 40.44 -30.63
N HIS A 871 -7.86 39.66 -29.56
CA HIS A 871 -9.17 39.32 -29.00
C HIS A 871 -9.52 40.10 -27.71
N ASP A 872 -8.72 41.11 -27.32
CA ASP A 872 -8.88 41.94 -26.11
C ASP A 872 -9.16 41.11 -24.82
N ILE A 873 -8.33 40.09 -24.60
CA ILE A 873 -8.49 39.11 -23.51
C ILE A 873 -7.92 39.65 -22.20
N ALA A 874 -8.73 39.69 -21.14
CA ALA A 874 -8.31 40.12 -19.81
C ALA A 874 -7.65 39.00 -18.99
N GLU A 875 -8.16 37.78 -19.09
CA GLU A 875 -7.65 36.59 -18.42
C GLU A 875 -8.00 35.36 -19.27
N LEU A 876 -7.08 34.40 -19.36
CA LEU A 876 -7.22 33.19 -20.17
C LEU A 876 -6.71 31.98 -19.40
N GLU A 877 -7.53 30.94 -19.30
CA GLU A 877 -7.14 29.63 -18.80
C GLU A 877 -7.53 28.58 -19.84
N LEU A 878 -6.54 27.88 -20.39
CA LEU A 878 -6.72 26.73 -21.26
C LEU A 878 -6.03 25.53 -20.61
N ALA A 879 -6.72 24.40 -20.46
CA ALA A 879 -6.06 23.18 -20.09
C ALA A 879 -6.63 21.94 -20.77
N PHE A 880 -5.79 20.91 -20.82
CA PHE A 880 -6.06 19.59 -21.34
C PHE A 880 -5.72 18.57 -20.25
N ALA A 881 -6.58 17.59 -20.02
CA ALA A 881 -6.34 16.51 -19.08
C ALA A 881 -6.70 15.15 -19.66
N GLN A 882 -5.83 14.17 -19.39
CA GLN A 882 -6.00 12.77 -19.76
C GLN A 882 -6.03 11.91 -18.49
N GLY A 883 -6.96 10.96 -18.46
CA GLY A 883 -7.19 10.11 -17.29
C GLY A 883 -8.12 10.76 -16.27
N ARG A 884 -8.34 10.06 -15.15
CA ARG A 884 -9.25 10.50 -14.07
C ARG A 884 -8.49 10.63 -12.77
N TRP A 885 -8.58 11.79 -12.13
CA TRP A 885 -8.08 11.98 -10.77
C TRP A 885 -8.89 11.14 -9.78
N ARG A 886 -8.23 10.23 -9.05
CA ARG A 886 -8.88 9.36 -8.06
C ARG A 886 -8.87 10.05 -6.69
N LEU A 887 -9.92 10.82 -6.41
CA LEU A 887 -10.05 11.59 -5.16
C LEU A 887 -9.86 10.72 -3.90
N ASP A 888 -10.45 9.52 -3.89
CA ASP A 888 -10.43 8.60 -2.74
C ASP A 888 -9.03 8.00 -2.49
N GLU A 889 -8.22 7.86 -3.55
CA GLU A 889 -6.88 7.24 -3.49
C GLU A 889 -5.75 8.28 -3.35
N TRP A 890 -5.90 9.44 -4.00
CA TRP A 890 -4.85 10.46 -4.14
C TRP A 890 -5.12 11.74 -3.35
N GLY A 891 -6.31 11.88 -2.74
CA GLY A 891 -6.73 13.09 -2.04
C GLY A 891 -7.16 14.21 -2.99
N LEU A 892 -7.28 15.43 -2.48
CA LEU A 892 -7.66 16.60 -3.27
C LEU A 892 -6.61 16.92 -4.36
N GLN A 893 -7.09 17.20 -5.57
CA GLN A 893 -6.22 17.61 -6.68
C GLN A 893 -5.50 18.92 -6.37
N THR A 894 -4.23 19.00 -6.75
CA THR A 894 -3.46 20.24 -6.62
C THR A 894 -4.05 21.34 -7.49
N GLN A 895 -4.23 22.54 -6.91
CA GLN A 895 -4.83 23.65 -7.63
C GLN A 895 -3.86 24.23 -8.70
N PRO A 896 -4.36 24.73 -9.84
CA PRO A 896 -5.76 24.66 -10.27
C PRO A 896 -6.17 23.21 -10.60
N ALA A 897 -7.38 22.83 -10.15
CA ALA A 897 -7.97 21.53 -10.45
C ALA A 897 -8.54 21.52 -11.87
N ILE A 898 -8.14 20.53 -12.66
CA ILE A 898 -8.46 20.43 -14.08
C ILE A 898 -9.34 19.21 -14.29
N PRO A 899 -10.56 19.36 -14.85
CA PRO A 899 -11.41 18.23 -15.21
C PRO A 899 -10.86 17.47 -16.43
N THR A 900 -11.22 16.20 -16.58
CA THR A 900 -10.83 15.39 -17.76
C THR A 900 -11.36 16.00 -19.06
N GLY A 901 -10.53 16.01 -20.11
CA GLY A 901 -10.83 16.63 -21.40
C GLY A 901 -10.14 17.99 -21.56
N ALA A 902 -10.62 18.80 -22.51
CA ALA A 902 -10.18 20.18 -22.68
C ALA A 902 -11.16 21.15 -22.02
N HIS A 903 -10.65 22.18 -21.35
CA HIS A 903 -11.47 23.29 -20.86
C HIS A 903 -10.83 24.63 -21.19
N LEU A 904 -11.68 25.61 -21.44
CA LEU A 904 -11.30 26.96 -21.80
C LEU A 904 -12.15 27.96 -21.02
N ILE A 905 -11.49 28.85 -20.30
CA ILE A 905 -12.09 30.00 -19.62
C ILE A 905 -11.41 31.25 -20.17
N ALA A 906 -12.20 32.20 -20.66
CA ALA A 906 -11.66 33.49 -21.07
C ALA A 906 -12.55 34.64 -20.58
N TRP A 907 -11.91 35.67 -20.04
CA TRP A 907 -12.53 36.96 -19.78
C TRP A 907 -12.25 37.90 -20.95
N ILE A 908 -13.28 38.24 -21.72
CA ILE A 908 -13.14 38.99 -22.98
C ILE A 908 -13.80 40.36 -22.83
N ASN A 909 -13.13 41.40 -23.33
CA ASN A 909 -13.69 42.74 -23.40
C ASN A 909 -14.38 42.98 -24.75
N GLY A 910 -15.61 43.50 -24.73
CA GLY A 910 -16.36 43.82 -25.94
C GLY A 910 -17.30 45.01 -25.77
N LYS A 911 -17.79 45.54 -26.90
CA LYS A 911 -18.76 46.64 -26.89
C LYS A 911 -20.17 46.18 -26.48
N ASN A 912 -20.52 44.94 -26.82
CA ASN A 912 -21.79 44.28 -26.52
C ASN A 912 -21.59 42.76 -26.47
N GLU A 913 -22.59 42.03 -25.97
CA GLU A 913 -22.55 40.57 -25.80
C GLU A 913 -22.34 39.81 -27.13
N SER A 914 -22.92 40.30 -28.23
CA SER A 914 -22.73 39.70 -29.56
C SER A 914 -21.30 39.83 -30.09
N ALA A 915 -20.59 40.93 -29.79
CA ALA A 915 -19.18 41.07 -30.15
C ALA A 915 -18.32 40.13 -29.31
N ILE A 916 -18.64 39.97 -28.02
CA ILE A 916 -17.95 39.02 -27.14
C ILE A 916 -18.12 37.58 -27.63
N ASP A 917 -19.33 37.20 -28.06
CA ASP A 917 -19.58 35.87 -28.64
C ASP A 917 -18.79 35.63 -29.93
N ALA A 918 -18.67 36.63 -30.80
CA ALA A 918 -17.89 36.51 -32.03
C ALA A 918 -16.39 36.40 -31.75
N GLU A 919 -15.86 37.21 -30.83
CA GLU A 919 -14.47 37.12 -30.39
C GLU A 919 -14.16 35.82 -29.67
N TRP A 920 -15.12 35.26 -28.93
CA TRP A 920 -14.99 33.94 -28.32
C TRP A 920 -14.83 32.84 -29.37
N THR A 921 -15.61 32.86 -30.45
CA THR A 921 -15.45 31.90 -31.55
C THR A 921 -14.09 32.04 -32.23
N ASN A 922 -13.65 33.27 -32.53
CA ASN A 922 -12.33 33.54 -33.12
C ASN A 922 -11.18 33.08 -32.20
N LEU A 923 -11.34 33.26 -30.88
CA LEU A 923 -10.38 32.82 -29.88
C LEU A 923 -10.28 31.29 -29.84
N VAL A 924 -11.42 30.60 -29.84
CA VAL A 924 -11.48 29.13 -29.90
C VAL A 924 -10.77 28.63 -31.15
N ASP A 925 -11.03 29.20 -32.31
CA ASP A 925 -10.39 28.82 -33.58
C ASP A 925 -8.87 29.09 -33.56
N SER A 926 -8.44 30.21 -32.98
CA SER A 926 -7.03 30.57 -32.82
C SER A 926 -6.29 29.57 -31.92
N LEU A 927 -6.88 29.22 -30.77
CA LEU A 927 -6.30 28.25 -29.84
C LEU A 927 -6.30 26.83 -30.42
N ASN A 928 -7.32 26.49 -31.21
CA ASN A 928 -7.41 25.22 -31.94
C ASN A 928 -6.20 25.05 -32.88
N GLY A 929 -5.84 26.11 -33.60
CA GLY A 929 -4.67 26.13 -34.49
C GLY A 929 -3.32 26.15 -33.75
N ILE A 930 -3.23 26.83 -32.60
CA ILE A 930 -1.98 26.90 -31.82
C ILE A 930 -1.66 25.55 -31.16
N PHE A 931 -2.64 24.90 -30.54
CA PHE A 931 -2.43 23.66 -29.79
C PHE A 931 -2.70 22.38 -30.58
N CYS A 932 -3.06 22.47 -31.87
CA CYS A 932 -3.46 21.32 -32.69
C CYS A 932 -4.51 20.45 -31.98
N SER A 933 -5.58 21.08 -31.49
CA SER A 933 -6.64 20.42 -30.73
C SER A 933 -7.95 20.37 -31.54
N SER A 934 -8.98 19.70 -31.01
CA SER A 934 -10.35 19.66 -31.56
C SER A 934 -11.35 20.52 -30.75
N ILE A 935 -10.85 21.55 -30.06
CA ILE A 935 -11.68 22.48 -29.26
C ILE A 935 -12.59 23.37 -30.10
N SER A 936 -12.45 23.38 -31.43
CA SER A 936 -13.41 24.01 -32.36
C SER A 936 -14.83 23.45 -32.26
N SER A 937 -15.00 22.29 -31.61
CA SER A 937 -16.30 21.73 -31.22
C SER A 937 -17.06 22.55 -30.17
N ILE A 938 -16.40 23.50 -29.49
CA ILE A 938 -17.03 24.47 -28.57
C ILE A 938 -17.94 25.41 -29.38
N SER A 939 -19.14 24.94 -29.69
CA SER A 939 -20.18 25.73 -30.33
C SER A 939 -20.84 26.69 -29.34
N LYS A 940 -21.65 27.62 -29.86
CA LYS A 940 -22.46 28.53 -29.04
C LYS A 940 -23.35 27.80 -28.01
N HIS A 941 -23.74 26.55 -28.29
CA HIS A 941 -24.55 25.72 -27.40
C HIS A 941 -23.77 25.02 -26.28
N LEU A 942 -22.45 24.89 -26.43
CA LEU A 942 -21.53 24.31 -25.46
C LEU A 942 -20.71 25.40 -24.72
N THR A 943 -21.13 26.66 -24.86
CA THR A 943 -20.52 27.81 -24.21
C THR A 943 -21.42 28.31 -23.09
N ALA A 944 -20.87 28.47 -21.89
CA ALA A 944 -21.56 29.05 -20.74
C ALA A 944 -20.93 30.41 -20.36
N SER A 945 -21.71 31.28 -19.70
CA SER A 945 -21.22 32.53 -19.11
C SER A 945 -21.57 32.60 -17.62
N PRO A 946 -20.78 31.92 -16.76
CA PRO A 946 -21.06 31.86 -15.33
C PRO A 946 -20.76 33.19 -14.63
N LYS A 947 -21.80 33.97 -14.29
CA LYS A 947 -21.68 35.32 -13.71
C LYS A 947 -21.27 35.37 -12.23
N GLN A 948 -21.49 34.29 -11.47
CA GLN A 948 -21.30 34.27 -10.01
C GLN A 948 -20.23 33.26 -9.55
N THR A 949 -20.07 32.15 -10.28
CA THR A 949 -19.21 31.03 -9.87
C THR A 949 -17.74 31.28 -10.17
N LEU A 950 -17.42 31.98 -11.26
CA LEU A 950 -16.04 32.32 -11.63
C LEU A 950 -15.76 33.78 -11.28
N LYS A 951 -14.71 34.00 -10.50
CA LYS A 951 -14.15 35.32 -10.22
C LYS A 951 -12.87 35.49 -11.02
N MET A 952 -12.65 36.68 -11.55
CA MET A 952 -11.41 37.02 -12.22
C MET A 952 -10.27 37.03 -11.19
N ASN A 953 -9.16 36.38 -11.51
CA ASN A 953 -7.95 36.37 -10.69
C ASN A 953 -7.11 37.63 -10.94
N GLY A 954 -7.17 38.17 -12.16
CA GLY A 954 -6.48 39.42 -12.53
C GLY A 954 -7.25 40.70 -12.16
N VAL A 955 -6.68 41.86 -12.52
CA VAL A 955 -7.30 43.18 -12.28
C VAL A 955 -8.07 43.69 -13.50
N LYS A 956 -9.21 44.36 -13.29
CA LYS A 956 -10.06 44.89 -14.37
C LYS A 956 -9.43 46.11 -15.01
N LYS A 957 -9.36 46.13 -16.34
CA LYS A 957 -9.00 47.33 -17.11
C LYS A 957 -10.19 48.27 -17.18
N GLU A 958 -10.09 49.48 -16.62
CA GLU A 958 -11.15 50.50 -16.69
C GLU A 958 -11.24 51.14 -18.08
N ASN A 959 -11.75 50.39 -19.05
CA ASN A 959 -11.83 50.83 -20.46
C ASN A 959 -13.25 51.22 -20.91
N GLY A 960 -14.23 51.25 -20.01
CA GLY A 960 -15.65 51.50 -20.35
C GLY A 960 -16.31 50.43 -21.25
N LYS A 961 -15.58 49.35 -21.59
CA LYS A 961 -16.10 48.20 -22.36
C LYS A 961 -16.73 47.18 -21.42
N MET A 962 -17.73 46.45 -21.94
CA MET A 962 -18.35 45.34 -21.22
C MET A 962 -17.36 44.16 -21.17
N MET A 963 -17.13 43.61 -19.98
CA MET A 963 -16.31 42.41 -19.78
C MET A 963 -17.22 41.26 -19.37
N GLN A 964 -17.12 40.12 -20.06
CA GLN A 964 -17.84 38.90 -19.68
C GLN A 964 -16.93 37.68 -19.76
N VAL A 965 -17.20 36.71 -18.89
CA VAL A 965 -16.56 35.40 -18.93
C VAL A 965 -17.27 34.49 -19.94
N ARG A 966 -16.50 33.68 -20.66
CA ARG A 966 -16.95 32.56 -21.47
C ARG A 966 -16.24 31.30 -20.99
N TYR A 967 -17.00 30.22 -20.86
CA TYR A 967 -16.54 28.91 -20.45
C TYR A 967 -16.96 27.89 -21.49
N GLY A 968 -16.02 27.08 -21.96
CA GLY A 968 -16.29 25.93 -22.81
C GLY A 968 -15.51 24.70 -22.31
N ALA A 969 -16.10 23.53 -22.48
CA ALA A 969 -15.44 22.27 -22.16
C ALA A 969 -15.75 21.21 -23.22
N VAL A 970 -14.74 20.42 -23.58
CA VAL A 970 -14.81 19.33 -24.55
C VAL A 970 -14.26 18.07 -23.87
N PRO A 971 -15.14 17.24 -23.27
CA PRO A 971 -14.71 16.03 -22.55
C PRO A 971 -13.98 15.01 -23.44
N GLU A 972 -14.28 15.00 -24.73
CA GLU A 972 -13.71 14.06 -25.71
C GLU A 972 -12.28 14.44 -26.15
N GLU A 973 -11.85 15.69 -25.92
CA GLU A 973 -10.53 16.16 -26.30
C GLU A 973 -9.50 15.83 -25.20
N SER A 974 -8.80 14.71 -25.35
CA SER A 974 -7.72 14.30 -24.45
C SER A 974 -6.36 14.87 -24.87
N LEU A 975 -5.42 14.96 -23.92
CA LEU A 975 -4.03 15.30 -24.20
C LEU A 975 -3.42 14.31 -25.21
N CYS A 976 -2.92 14.80 -26.34
CA CYS A 976 -2.27 14.05 -27.41
C CYS A 976 -0.82 14.50 -27.63
N THR A 977 0.02 13.62 -28.19
CA THR A 977 1.44 13.90 -28.54
C THR A 977 1.60 15.16 -29.39
N GLU A 978 0.59 15.46 -30.21
CA GLU A 978 0.51 16.62 -31.08
C GLU A 978 0.28 17.94 -30.34
N ASN A 979 -0.33 17.94 -29.13
CA ASN A 979 -0.52 19.15 -28.33
C ASN A 979 0.75 19.56 -27.55
N LEU A 980 1.57 18.58 -27.16
CA LEU A 980 2.77 18.82 -26.35
C LEU A 980 3.85 19.59 -27.13
N THR A 981 3.99 19.30 -28.42
CA THR A 981 5.00 19.95 -29.28
C THR A 981 4.80 21.47 -29.42
N PRO A 982 3.61 21.99 -29.78
CA PRO A 982 3.37 23.43 -29.80
C PRO A 982 3.43 24.07 -28.42
N TRP A 983 2.96 23.39 -27.36
CA TRP A 983 3.06 23.90 -25.99
C TRP A 983 4.53 24.10 -25.57
N ARG A 984 5.41 23.13 -25.86
CA ARG A 984 6.85 23.24 -25.59
C ARG A 984 7.52 24.38 -26.36
N LYS A 985 7.03 24.71 -27.56
CA LYS A 985 7.56 25.81 -28.38
C LYS A 985 7.23 27.20 -27.82
N LEU A 986 6.24 27.30 -26.92
CA LEU A 986 5.89 28.55 -26.24
C LEU A 986 6.82 28.87 -25.07
N LEU A 987 7.61 27.90 -24.58
CA LEU A 987 8.55 28.10 -23.50
C LEU A 987 9.88 28.69 -24.00
N PRO A 988 10.55 29.57 -23.23
CA PRO A 988 11.82 30.20 -23.62
C PRO A 988 12.93 29.19 -23.93
N CYS A 989 13.04 28.15 -23.10
CA CYS A 989 14.13 27.16 -23.14
C CYS A 989 13.78 25.92 -23.96
N LYS A 990 13.20 26.08 -25.15
CA LYS A 990 12.71 25.04 -26.10
C LYS A 990 13.21 23.58 -25.91
N SER A 991 14.52 23.37 -25.73
CA SER A 991 15.16 22.06 -25.50
C SER A 991 15.88 21.85 -24.16
N ASP A 992 16.09 22.90 -23.36
CA ASP A 992 17.01 22.91 -22.21
C ASP A 992 16.27 23.25 -20.90
N GLY A 993 16.75 22.81 -19.74
CA GLY A 993 16.06 23.02 -18.45
C GLY A 993 15.06 21.91 -18.09
N LEU A 994 14.06 22.19 -17.24
CA LEU A 994 13.09 21.18 -16.78
C LEU A 994 12.24 20.62 -17.92
N ILE A 995 12.10 21.35 -19.02
CA ILE A 995 11.38 20.90 -20.22
C ILE A 995 12.04 19.69 -20.88
N SER A 996 13.35 19.48 -20.68
CA SER A 996 14.08 18.32 -21.21
C SER A 996 13.60 17.00 -20.59
N LEU A 997 13.03 17.05 -19.38
CA LEU A 997 12.47 15.90 -18.67
C LEU A 997 11.10 15.49 -19.24
N LEU A 998 10.46 16.35 -20.03
CA LEU A 998 9.16 16.07 -20.64
C LEU A 998 9.32 15.21 -21.91
N ASN A 999 9.52 13.90 -21.69
CA ASN A 999 9.56 12.89 -22.75
C ASN A 999 8.13 12.50 -23.16
N PRO A 1000 7.73 12.68 -24.44
CA PRO A 1000 6.41 12.31 -24.93
C PRO A 1000 6.02 10.86 -24.57
N TYR A 1001 6.90 9.89 -24.74
CA TYR A 1001 6.59 8.47 -24.49
C TYR A 1001 6.26 8.18 -23.01
N SER A 1002 7.00 8.80 -22.09
CA SER A 1002 6.80 8.63 -20.65
C SER A 1002 5.53 9.35 -20.16
N ILE A 1003 5.20 10.48 -20.77
CA ILE A 1003 4.02 11.29 -20.46
C ILE A 1003 2.72 10.52 -20.74
N TYR A 1004 2.62 9.88 -21.91
CA TYR A 1004 1.41 9.12 -22.30
C TYR A 1004 1.31 7.73 -21.66
N ALA A 1005 2.35 7.28 -20.96
CA ALA A 1005 2.31 6.06 -20.16
C ALA A 1005 1.75 6.26 -18.74
N THR A 1006 1.49 7.51 -18.34
CA THR A 1006 1.03 7.85 -16.98
C THR A 1006 -0.47 7.62 -16.77
N THR A 1007 -0.89 7.44 -15.51
CA THR A 1007 -2.29 7.14 -15.16
C THR A 1007 -3.18 8.39 -15.21
N TYR A 1008 -2.58 9.56 -14.97
CA TYR A 1008 -3.24 10.86 -15.05
C TYR A 1008 -2.22 11.91 -15.51
N SER A 1009 -2.58 12.75 -16.49
CA SER A 1009 -1.74 13.83 -16.97
C SER A 1009 -2.54 15.09 -17.31
N THR A 1010 -1.96 16.26 -17.08
CA THR A 1010 -2.57 17.56 -17.46
C THR A 1010 -1.54 18.50 -18.05
N MET A 1011 -1.98 19.34 -18.97
CA MET A 1011 -1.20 20.42 -19.57
C MET A 1011 -2.05 21.69 -19.62
N GLY A 1012 -1.51 22.83 -19.20
CA GLY A 1012 -2.26 24.09 -19.18
C GLY A 1012 -1.44 25.33 -19.50
N LEU A 1013 -2.16 26.37 -19.90
CA LEU A 1013 -1.71 27.74 -20.13
C LEU A 1013 -2.65 28.67 -19.36
N ASN A 1014 -2.08 29.47 -18.45
CA ASN A 1014 -2.80 30.49 -17.71
C ASN A 1014 -2.17 31.87 -17.95
N VAL A 1015 -3.00 32.88 -18.23
CA VAL A 1015 -2.60 34.25 -18.50
C VAL A 1015 -3.39 35.18 -17.59
N ILE A 1016 -2.70 35.98 -16.78
CA ILE A 1016 -3.31 36.95 -15.86
C ILE A 1016 -2.69 38.36 -15.96
N ARG A 1017 -3.52 39.38 -15.72
CA ARG A 1017 -3.11 40.80 -15.61
C ARG A 1017 -2.96 41.20 -14.13
N LEU A 1018 -1.86 41.87 -13.78
CA LEU A 1018 -1.57 42.30 -12.39
C LEU A 1018 -1.32 43.82 -12.34
N CYS A 1019 -1.65 44.46 -11.22
CA CYS A 1019 -1.35 45.88 -11.00
C CYS A 1019 0.15 46.15 -10.84
N GLN A 1020 0.57 47.38 -11.18
CA GLN A 1020 1.87 47.92 -10.79
C GLN A 1020 1.90 48.14 -9.28
N GLU A 1021 2.76 47.41 -8.55
CA GLU A 1021 3.00 47.70 -7.14
C GLU A 1021 3.55 49.13 -7.03
N ILE A 1022 2.84 49.99 -6.31
CA ILE A 1022 3.36 51.28 -5.87
C ILE A 1022 4.19 51.00 -4.61
N ASP A 1023 5.48 51.31 -4.66
CA ASP A 1023 6.42 51.24 -3.54
C ASP A 1023 5.82 51.82 -2.25
N PHE A 1024 5.68 50.98 -1.23
CA PHE A 1024 5.57 51.45 0.16
C PHE A 1024 6.32 50.49 1.10
N SER A 1025 7.48 50.93 1.58
CA SER A 1025 7.98 50.55 2.91
C SER A 1025 7.62 51.68 3.91
N PRO A 1026 7.53 51.45 5.24
CA PRO A 1026 8.09 50.31 5.98
C PRO A 1026 7.21 49.67 7.09
N SER A 1027 7.50 48.37 7.33
CA SER A 1027 7.47 47.65 8.63
C SER A 1027 6.12 47.16 9.23
N PRO A 1028 6.14 46.07 10.03
CA PRO A 1028 5.13 45.00 10.00
C PRO A 1028 4.17 45.02 11.20
N LYS A 1029 2.97 44.45 11.00
CA LYS A 1029 2.18 43.85 12.08
C LYS A 1029 1.66 42.48 11.64
N SER A 1030 2.01 41.48 12.44
CA SER A 1030 1.57 40.09 12.36
C SER A 1030 0.04 39.97 12.38
N ILE A 1031 -0.51 39.06 11.56
CA ILE A 1031 -1.77 38.39 11.88
C ILE A 1031 -1.63 36.91 11.51
N HIS A 1032 -1.68 36.06 12.54
CA HIS A 1032 -1.98 34.63 12.45
C HIS A 1032 -3.45 34.47 12.07
N GLY A 1033 -3.76 33.55 11.16
CA GLY A 1033 -5.13 33.13 10.88
C GLY A 1033 -5.20 32.10 9.77
N GLU A 1034 -5.54 30.87 10.13
CA GLU A 1034 -5.96 29.80 9.24
C GLU A 1034 -7.20 30.21 8.43
N GLY A 1035 -7.27 29.79 7.16
CA GLY A 1035 -8.54 29.64 6.42
C GLY A 1035 -9.26 30.92 5.98
N HIS A 1036 -9.58 30.96 4.68
CA HIS A 1036 -10.51 31.86 4.00
C HIS A 1036 -10.03 33.27 3.62
N HIS A 1037 -10.46 33.64 2.41
CA HIS A 1037 -10.07 34.77 1.59
C HIS A 1037 -10.15 36.13 2.30
N SER A 1038 -9.08 36.92 2.19
CA SER A 1038 -9.05 38.34 2.57
C SER A 1038 -8.97 39.21 1.30
N TYR A 1039 -9.98 40.06 1.09
CA TYR A 1039 -9.96 41.14 0.10
C TYR A 1039 -9.53 42.44 0.77
N ALA A 1040 -8.60 43.18 0.16
CA ALA A 1040 -8.37 44.59 0.45
C ALA A 1040 -8.96 45.42 -0.70
N ILE A 1041 -9.72 46.48 -0.38
CA ILE A 1041 -10.25 47.45 -1.34
C ILE A 1041 -9.31 48.66 -1.33
N PHE A 1042 -8.66 48.92 -2.47
CA PHE A 1042 -7.93 50.16 -2.72
C PHE A 1042 -8.51 50.84 -3.96
N ASP A 1043 -8.85 52.12 -3.82
CA ASP A 1043 -9.31 53.00 -4.89
C ASP A 1043 -8.07 53.62 -5.56
N LEU A 1044 -7.79 53.23 -6.80
CA LEU A 1044 -6.69 53.76 -7.61
C LEU A 1044 -7.28 54.37 -8.89
N LYS A 1045 -7.41 55.70 -8.88
CA LYS A 1045 -7.68 56.49 -10.08
C LYS A 1045 -6.45 56.51 -10.97
N ASP A 1046 -6.63 56.11 -12.23
CA ASP A 1046 -5.77 56.34 -13.39
C ASP A 1046 -4.25 56.09 -13.21
N LYS A 1047 -3.79 54.93 -13.71
CA LYS A 1047 -2.86 54.82 -14.86
C LYS A 1047 -2.46 53.36 -15.14
N ASP A 1048 -2.58 52.99 -16.42
CA ASP A 1048 -2.01 51.86 -17.17
C ASP A 1048 -1.88 50.49 -16.44
N LEU A 1049 -2.85 49.61 -16.72
CA LEU A 1049 -2.85 48.20 -16.33
C LEU A 1049 -2.31 47.32 -17.48
N ASP A 1050 -1.21 46.62 -17.18
CA ASP A 1050 -0.44 45.81 -18.13
C ASP A 1050 -0.48 44.30 -17.80
N LEU A 1051 -0.27 43.46 -18.83
CA LEU A 1051 -0.14 42.01 -18.70
C LEU A 1051 1.18 41.66 -18.01
N ARG A 1052 1.12 40.92 -16.89
CA ARG A 1052 2.30 40.67 -16.07
C ARG A 1052 2.74 39.24 -15.92
N LYS A 1053 1.86 38.24 -16.02
CA LYS A 1053 2.22 36.85 -15.72
C LYS A 1053 1.57 35.84 -16.67
N VAL A 1054 2.39 34.96 -17.22
CA VAL A 1054 1.98 33.74 -17.92
C VAL A 1054 2.54 32.53 -17.21
N GLU A 1055 1.68 31.57 -16.91
CA GLU A 1055 2.04 30.33 -16.24
C GLU A 1055 1.71 29.13 -17.14
N PHE A 1056 2.73 28.33 -17.43
CA PHE A 1056 2.57 27.04 -18.08
C PHE A 1056 2.67 25.94 -17.02
N THR A 1057 1.71 25.03 -16.99
CA THR A 1057 1.67 23.95 -15.99
C THR A 1057 1.57 22.59 -16.68
N TYR A 1058 2.36 21.62 -16.23
CA TYR A 1058 2.26 20.22 -16.63
C TYR A 1058 2.28 19.31 -15.40
N LYS A 1059 1.32 18.40 -15.24
CA LYS A 1059 1.22 17.48 -14.09
C LYS A 1059 1.07 16.05 -14.56
N ASN A 1060 1.69 15.09 -13.89
CA ASN A 1060 1.48 13.66 -14.17
C ASN A 1060 1.58 12.78 -12.92
N VAL A 1061 0.86 11.65 -12.93
CA VAL A 1061 0.84 10.62 -11.87
C VAL A 1061 1.17 9.24 -12.45
N ASP A 1062 2.19 8.59 -11.91
CA ASP A 1062 2.56 7.20 -12.25
C ASP A 1062 2.19 6.24 -11.12
N ALA A 1063 1.47 5.17 -11.47
CA ALA A 1063 1.01 4.11 -10.56
C ALA A 1063 1.85 2.82 -10.67
N SER A 1064 2.75 2.72 -11.66
CA SER A 1064 3.50 1.50 -11.91
C SER A 1064 4.83 1.47 -11.14
N ARG A 1065 5.15 0.34 -10.49
CA ARG A 1065 6.44 0.07 -9.83
C ARG A 1065 7.62 -0.06 -10.81
N ARG A 1066 7.50 0.44 -12.04
CA ARG A 1066 8.65 0.52 -12.95
C ARG A 1066 9.34 1.82 -12.63
N GLU A 1067 10.61 1.72 -12.25
CA GLU A 1067 11.49 2.88 -12.10
C GLU A 1067 11.21 3.84 -13.27
N PRO A 1068 10.85 5.11 -13.02
CA PRO A 1068 10.84 6.07 -14.11
C PRO A 1068 12.25 6.01 -14.69
N ALA A 1069 12.35 5.76 -16.00
CA ALA A 1069 13.60 5.90 -16.73
C ALA A 1069 13.94 7.40 -16.82
N ILE A 1070 14.19 8.00 -15.67
CA ILE A 1070 14.83 9.29 -15.46
C ILE A 1070 16.13 8.88 -14.79
N GLY A 1071 17.19 8.81 -15.58
CA GLY A 1071 18.52 8.40 -15.12
C GLY A 1071 18.93 9.16 -13.87
N ILE A 1072 19.82 8.55 -13.10
CA ILE A 1072 20.40 9.08 -11.85
C ILE A 1072 20.74 10.57 -12.03
N PHE A 1073 19.90 11.44 -11.50
CA PHE A 1073 20.21 12.84 -11.29
C PHE A 1073 20.29 13.04 -9.78
N THR A 1074 21.48 13.39 -9.30
CA THR A 1074 21.68 13.97 -7.97
C THR A 1074 20.98 15.33 -7.93
N VAL A 1075 19.72 15.33 -7.53
CA VAL A 1075 18.97 16.54 -7.22
C VAL A 1075 19.24 16.88 -5.75
N GLN A 1076 20.12 17.85 -5.50
CA GLN A 1076 20.25 18.49 -4.18
C GLN A 1076 19.10 19.49 -3.97
N GLY A 1077 17.87 18.98 -3.96
CA GLY A 1077 16.68 19.72 -3.56
C GLY A 1077 16.36 19.41 -2.10
N GLY A 1078 16.01 20.44 -1.31
CA GLY A 1078 15.60 20.26 0.08
C GLY A 1078 14.37 19.36 0.19
N VAL A 1079 14.46 18.31 1.01
CA VAL A 1079 13.31 17.51 1.43
C VAL A 1079 12.57 18.30 2.50
N ASP A 1080 11.33 18.67 2.24
CA ASP A 1080 10.45 19.16 3.30
C ASP A 1080 10.02 17.97 4.17
N GLN A 1081 10.68 17.81 5.32
CA GLN A 1081 10.58 16.64 6.19
C GLN A 1081 9.17 16.39 6.73
N GLN A 1082 8.28 17.38 6.68
CA GLN A 1082 6.90 17.26 7.14
C GLN A 1082 5.93 16.75 6.05
N SER A 1083 6.26 16.93 4.76
CA SER A 1083 5.34 16.67 3.64
C SER A 1083 5.83 15.59 2.66
N GLY A 1084 7.08 15.12 2.78
CA GLY A 1084 7.65 14.10 1.88
C GLY A 1084 7.75 14.56 0.41
N THR A 1085 7.71 15.87 0.18
CA THR A 1085 7.70 16.50 -1.14
C THR A 1085 9.11 16.96 -1.50
N LEU A 1086 9.57 16.57 -2.69
CA LEU A 1086 10.83 16.99 -3.31
C LEU A 1086 10.55 18.16 -4.25
N LYS A 1087 11.29 19.25 -4.13
CA LYS A 1087 11.15 20.43 -5.00
C LYS A 1087 12.48 20.76 -5.68
N ALA A 1088 12.44 20.96 -6.99
CA ALA A 1088 13.55 21.42 -7.82
C ALA A 1088 13.12 22.70 -8.55
N SER A 1089 14.05 23.64 -8.76
CA SER A 1089 13.75 24.90 -9.47
C SER A 1089 14.91 25.27 -10.40
N PHE A 1090 14.63 25.75 -11.61
CA PHE A 1090 15.61 26.09 -12.65
C PHE A 1090 15.29 27.47 -13.23
N SER A 1091 16.28 28.21 -13.74
CA SER A 1091 16.06 29.49 -14.43
C SER A 1091 17.11 29.71 -15.52
N ALA A 1092 16.73 30.32 -16.63
CA ALA A 1092 17.63 30.72 -17.71
C ALA A 1092 17.23 32.11 -18.25
N ILE A 1093 18.19 32.87 -18.79
CA ILE A 1093 17.96 34.12 -19.53
C ILE A 1093 18.63 33.98 -20.90
N SER A 1094 17.97 34.47 -21.96
CA SER A 1094 18.62 34.78 -23.23
C SER A 1094 19.17 36.20 -23.16
N ILE A 1095 20.42 36.36 -23.61
CA ILE A 1095 21.06 37.64 -23.97
C ILE A 1095 20.11 38.46 -24.85
#